data_AF-A0A2W6CBB5-F1
#
_entry.id   AF-A0A2W6CBB5-F1
#
_cell.length_a   1.000
_cell.length_b   1.000
_cell.length_c   1.000
_cell.angle_alpha   90.00
_cell.angle_beta   90.00
_cell.angle_gamma   90.00
#
_symmetry.space_group_name_H-M   'P 1'
#
loop_
_entity.id
_entity.type
_entity.pdbx_description
1 polymer ?
#
loop_
_entity_poly.entity_id
_entity_poly.type
_entity_poly.pdbx_seq_one_letter_code
_entity_poly.pdbx_strand_id
1 'polypeptide(L)'
;MYRPFEQARAVARGLGLGSSGQWREWAKSGSRPSNIPSNPNESYKHEGWQDWGDWLGTRTVAKRGRIYRSFQEARALVRNQGLRNQQEWRAWSKSDNRPEDIPATPNEVYQTEWHGLDDWLGTGRVSPADRVHRPFAEAQAFARSLGLKSRQEWTTWSRSGERPKDIPSYPNEAYAGEGWKGMNEWLGTGRRAPGDQLDRPFPQARAFARALGLDTKDQWFEWARTAERTVDIPKDPARAYRQQGWKTWGDWLGTGRVGNRNRIHRPFLEARSHVRAQGLSSYPEWREWAKSGAKPHDIPASPVKVYSGAGWRGWADWLGAASKWNRNAIVAFLEDLIPELPGLDPADLYAIMRRNGLVTASTRATNTNRDMIGRIVALASSLTPEQGIEAILDDLEVAASDAALVDDPRSPATWEAGIDDVTDLIVPPHEPRETSLPSLDTSAILRAMDRIKVLCPSADEEAVEYFVSKAVSKLWRNVLASGSIDSVETVKGYVAGEYARIVQARFLAQFEDAQNVAIPPGYRFAPDELRRSQVVPPNLMQRLIACRLREEKRLGNWSGTGAGKTMAAILASRVVDARLTVIVALNNTLEGWERQIHSAFPDSVILGHDRGQADVDRARHTYLLLNFEAFQQPDSSSMVQRLVQDHRIDMVVLDEIHSVKQRYAVASKRRQVLGGLLTLAAEHNPALHVLGMSATPVVNNLTEAVSLLELVMGVKYTELQTRATIPMSCHP
;
A
#
# COMPACT_ATOMS: atom_id res chain seq x y z
N MET A 1 116.99 -33.35 -33.65
CA MET A 1 116.66 -34.67 -33.07
C MET A 1 116.13 -34.44 -31.65
N TYR A 2 115.02 -35.07 -31.28
CA TYR A 2 114.42 -34.89 -29.94
C TYR A 2 115.15 -35.73 -28.88
N ARG A 3 115.02 -35.35 -27.61
CA ARG A 3 115.57 -36.16 -26.50
C ARG A 3 114.88 -37.54 -26.45
N PRO A 4 115.53 -38.60 -25.93
CA PRO A 4 114.86 -39.88 -25.71
C PRO A 4 113.60 -39.72 -24.85
N PHE A 5 112.56 -40.53 -25.13
CA PHE A 5 111.25 -40.44 -24.50
C PHE A 5 111.30 -40.27 -22.98
N GLU A 6 112.10 -41.08 -22.28
CA GLU A 6 112.23 -41.02 -20.82
C GLU A 6 112.75 -39.68 -20.29
N GLN A 7 113.74 -39.10 -20.97
CA GLN A 7 114.29 -37.80 -20.59
C GLN A 7 113.32 -36.66 -20.91
N ALA A 8 112.64 -36.74 -22.05
CA ALA A 8 111.64 -35.75 -22.44
C ALA A 8 110.39 -35.82 -21.54
N ARG A 9 110.00 -37.02 -21.10
CA ARG A 9 108.92 -37.27 -20.12
C ARG A 9 109.27 -36.73 -18.74
N ALA A 10 110.52 -36.88 -18.29
CA ALA A 10 110.98 -36.29 -17.03
C ALA A 10 110.88 -34.76 -17.05
N VAL A 11 111.27 -34.12 -18.16
CA VAL A 11 111.05 -32.68 -18.37
C VAL A 11 109.57 -32.34 -18.36
N ALA A 12 108.75 -33.14 -19.04
CA ALA A 12 107.31 -32.91 -19.11
C ALA A 12 106.63 -32.92 -17.73
N ARG A 13 107.01 -33.89 -16.88
CA ARG A 13 106.54 -34.02 -15.50
C ARG A 13 107.05 -32.89 -14.60
N GLY A 14 108.28 -32.43 -14.81
CA GLY A 14 108.87 -31.32 -14.07
C GLY A 14 108.19 -29.97 -14.27
N LEU A 15 107.43 -29.80 -15.36
CA LEU A 15 106.68 -28.56 -15.64
C LEU A 15 105.36 -28.45 -14.87
N GLY A 16 104.86 -29.54 -14.26
CA GLY A 16 103.62 -29.54 -13.50
C GLY A 16 102.35 -29.24 -14.32
N LEU A 17 102.38 -29.44 -15.64
CA LEU A 17 101.25 -29.16 -16.52
C LEU A 17 100.21 -30.28 -16.42
N GLY A 18 98.95 -29.93 -16.14
CA GLY A 18 97.89 -30.89 -15.80
C GLY A 18 97.07 -31.40 -16.98
N SER A 19 97.25 -30.86 -18.19
CA SER A 19 96.49 -31.29 -19.38
C SER A 19 97.24 -31.11 -20.68
N SER A 20 96.81 -31.85 -21.71
CA SER A 20 97.33 -31.69 -23.08
C SER A 20 97.10 -30.29 -23.66
N GLY A 21 96.09 -29.54 -23.17
CA GLY A 21 95.84 -28.16 -23.59
C GLY A 21 96.94 -27.23 -23.10
N GLN A 22 97.23 -27.30 -21.80
CA GLN A 22 98.32 -26.53 -21.17
C GLN A 22 99.69 -26.88 -21.77
N TRP A 23 99.92 -28.14 -22.13
CA TRP A 23 101.13 -28.56 -22.85
C TRP A 23 101.29 -27.82 -24.18
N ARG A 24 100.22 -27.72 -24.98
CA ARG A 24 100.27 -27.05 -26.29
C ARG A 24 100.45 -25.55 -26.17
N GLU A 25 99.89 -24.92 -25.15
CA GLU A 25 100.09 -23.49 -24.88
C GLU A 25 101.54 -23.20 -24.47
N TRP A 26 102.08 -23.97 -23.53
CA TRP A 26 103.50 -23.88 -23.16
C TRP A 26 104.43 -24.16 -24.35
N ALA A 27 104.09 -25.14 -25.19
CA ALA A 27 104.87 -25.44 -26.39
C ALA A 27 104.89 -24.28 -27.41
N LYS A 28 103.88 -23.40 -27.38
CA LYS A 28 103.74 -22.21 -28.24
C LYS A 28 104.32 -20.93 -27.62
N SER A 29 104.51 -20.86 -26.30
CA SER A 29 104.94 -19.64 -25.59
C SER A 29 106.40 -19.23 -25.83
N GLY A 30 107.12 -19.92 -26.72
CA GLY A 30 108.55 -19.70 -26.98
C GLY A 30 109.49 -20.28 -25.90
N SER A 31 108.95 -20.71 -24.76
CA SER A 31 109.72 -21.27 -23.63
C SER A 31 110.11 -22.74 -23.81
N ARG A 32 109.64 -23.40 -24.88
CA ARG A 32 109.93 -24.80 -25.19
C ARG A 32 111.32 -24.95 -25.83
N PRO A 33 112.23 -25.72 -25.23
CA PRO A 33 113.50 -26.08 -25.86
C PRO A 33 113.29 -26.81 -27.19
N SER A 34 114.11 -26.52 -28.20
CA SER A 34 113.99 -27.11 -29.54
C SER A 34 114.11 -28.64 -29.57
N ASN A 35 114.69 -29.24 -28.54
CA ASN A 35 114.87 -30.69 -28.37
C ASN A 35 113.72 -31.40 -27.62
N ILE A 36 112.62 -30.71 -27.30
CA ILE A 36 111.37 -31.29 -26.79
C ILE A 36 110.26 -31.12 -27.84
N PRO A 37 109.56 -32.16 -28.30
CA PRO A 37 108.54 -32.02 -29.34
C PRO A 37 107.30 -31.28 -28.83
N SER A 38 106.65 -30.53 -29.73
CA SER A 38 105.35 -29.90 -29.46
C SER A 38 104.20 -30.91 -29.40
N ASN A 39 104.29 -31.99 -30.19
CA ASN A 39 103.33 -33.11 -30.25
C ASN A 39 104.00 -34.43 -29.83
N PRO A 40 104.24 -34.65 -28.53
CA PRO A 40 104.97 -35.82 -28.04
C PRO A 40 104.23 -37.15 -28.31
N ASN A 41 102.90 -37.12 -28.43
CA ASN A 41 102.08 -38.29 -28.78
C ASN A 41 102.33 -38.83 -30.19
N GLU A 42 102.82 -37.99 -31.10
CA GLU A 42 103.20 -38.40 -32.44
C GLU A 42 104.69 -38.70 -32.50
N SER A 43 105.52 -37.85 -31.91
CA SER A 43 106.98 -38.00 -31.94
C SER A 43 107.47 -39.24 -31.21
N TYR A 44 106.81 -39.65 -30.11
CA TYR A 44 107.19 -40.83 -29.33
C TYR A 44 106.20 -41.99 -29.45
N LYS A 45 105.32 -41.97 -30.47
CA LYS A 45 104.26 -42.98 -30.67
C LYS A 45 104.76 -44.43 -30.60
N HIS A 46 105.98 -44.68 -31.07
CA HIS A 46 106.63 -46.00 -31.07
C HIS A 46 107.83 -46.08 -30.12
N GLU A 47 108.05 -45.05 -29.30
CA GLU A 47 109.21 -44.90 -28.42
C GLU A 47 108.80 -44.84 -26.94
N GLY A 48 107.67 -45.46 -26.58
CA GLY A 48 107.20 -45.59 -25.19
C GLY A 48 106.02 -44.72 -24.80
N TRP A 49 105.48 -43.92 -25.72
CA TRP A 49 104.25 -43.14 -25.46
C TRP A 49 103.04 -44.04 -25.16
N GLN A 50 102.39 -43.82 -24.02
CA GLN A 50 101.15 -44.52 -23.65
C GLN A 50 99.95 -43.59 -23.81
N ASP A 51 99.86 -42.57 -22.96
CA ASP A 51 98.84 -41.53 -23.03
C ASP A 51 99.33 -40.24 -22.37
N TRP A 52 98.48 -39.22 -22.39
CA TRP A 52 98.77 -37.93 -21.77
C TRP A 52 98.89 -38.02 -20.24
N GLY A 53 98.24 -39.00 -19.60
CA GLY A 53 98.30 -39.23 -18.17
C GLY A 53 99.68 -39.75 -17.73
N ASP A 54 100.25 -40.69 -18.49
CA ASP A 54 101.63 -41.14 -18.31
C ASP A 54 102.64 -40.01 -18.64
N TRP A 55 102.47 -39.34 -19.78
CA TRP A 55 103.41 -38.32 -20.25
C TRP A 55 103.55 -37.14 -19.28
N LEU A 56 102.43 -36.63 -18.77
CA LEU A 56 102.40 -35.49 -17.84
C LEU A 56 102.52 -35.93 -16.37
N GLY A 57 102.48 -37.24 -16.09
CA GLY A 57 102.56 -37.78 -14.73
C GLY A 57 101.30 -37.56 -13.89
N THR A 58 100.15 -37.29 -14.52
CA THR A 58 98.87 -37.00 -13.85
C THR A 58 98.10 -38.26 -13.42
N ARG A 59 98.64 -39.47 -13.68
CA ARG A 59 98.09 -40.79 -13.29
C ARG A 59 96.64 -41.02 -13.74
N THR A 60 96.18 -40.32 -14.76
CA THR A 60 94.79 -40.38 -15.21
C THR A 60 94.60 -41.47 -16.28
N VAL A 61 93.97 -42.60 -15.92
CA VAL A 61 93.68 -43.71 -16.85
C VAL A 61 92.49 -43.40 -17.76
N ALA A 62 92.63 -43.66 -19.06
CA ALA A 62 91.59 -43.50 -20.08
C ALA A 62 90.31 -44.32 -19.79
N LYS A 63 89.13 -43.75 -20.07
CA LYS A 63 87.81 -44.33 -19.75
C LYS A 63 87.60 -45.79 -20.21
N ARG A 64 88.27 -46.25 -21.27
CA ARG A 64 88.07 -47.58 -21.89
C ARG A 64 88.77 -48.74 -21.15
N GLY A 65 89.67 -48.48 -20.20
CA GLY A 65 90.44 -49.52 -19.49
C GLY A 65 90.01 -49.77 -18.05
N ARG A 66 88.89 -49.19 -17.58
CA ARG A 66 88.47 -49.28 -16.17
C ARG A 66 87.54 -50.48 -15.96
N ILE A 67 87.94 -51.40 -15.07
CA ILE A 67 87.10 -52.53 -14.62
C ILE A 67 86.51 -52.15 -13.25
N TYR A 68 85.18 -52.09 -13.15
CA TYR A 68 84.48 -51.73 -11.91
C TYR A 68 83.87 -52.96 -11.23
N ARG A 69 83.76 -52.93 -9.90
CA ARG A 69 83.07 -53.97 -9.13
C ARG A 69 81.58 -54.04 -9.44
N SER A 70 80.92 -55.14 -9.06
CA SER A 70 79.46 -55.28 -9.22
C SER A 70 78.71 -54.20 -8.43
N PHE A 71 77.49 -53.85 -8.87
CA PHE A 71 76.69 -52.81 -8.21
C PHE A 71 76.46 -53.12 -6.72
N GLN A 72 76.18 -54.38 -6.38
CA GLN A 72 75.89 -54.78 -5.00
C GLN A 72 77.11 -54.63 -4.07
N GLU A 73 78.29 -55.05 -4.52
CA GLU A 73 79.53 -54.93 -3.75
C GLU A 73 79.97 -53.47 -3.60
N ALA A 74 79.88 -52.70 -4.69
CA ALA A 74 80.22 -51.29 -4.69
C ALA A 74 79.27 -50.49 -3.80
N ARG A 75 77.96 -50.78 -3.83
CA ARG A 75 76.95 -50.17 -2.95
C ARG A 75 77.20 -50.51 -1.48
N ALA A 76 77.52 -51.76 -1.15
CA ALA A 76 77.83 -52.16 0.23
C ALA A 76 79.06 -51.40 0.77
N LEU A 77 80.12 -51.27 -0.04
CA LEU A 77 81.32 -50.52 0.33
C LEU A 77 81.01 -49.04 0.56
N VAL A 78 80.28 -48.41 -0.34
CA VAL A 78 79.92 -46.98 -0.24
C VAL A 78 79.04 -46.72 0.99
N ARG A 79 78.10 -47.61 1.31
CA ARG A 79 77.27 -47.50 2.51
C ARG A 79 78.09 -47.58 3.80
N ASN A 80 79.13 -48.42 3.83
CA ASN A 80 80.04 -48.50 4.98
C ASN A 80 80.86 -47.21 5.23
N GLN A 81 80.97 -46.31 4.24
CA GLN A 81 81.63 -45.01 4.43
C GLN A 81 80.74 -43.98 5.16
N GLY A 82 79.44 -44.24 5.34
CA GLY A 82 78.55 -43.40 6.13
C GLY A 82 78.24 -42.01 5.53
N LEU A 83 78.40 -41.85 4.22
CA LEU A 83 78.18 -40.59 3.50
C LEU A 83 76.68 -40.23 3.46
N ARG A 84 76.32 -38.98 3.81
CA ARG A 84 74.93 -38.59 4.09
C ARG A 84 74.22 -37.86 2.96
N ASN A 85 74.96 -37.31 2.01
CA ASN A 85 74.39 -36.47 0.96
C ASN A 85 75.29 -36.37 -0.29
N GLN A 86 74.77 -35.71 -1.33
CA GLN A 86 75.46 -35.57 -2.61
C GLN A 86 76.77 -34.78 -2.53
N GLN A 87 76.88 -33.78 -1.64
CA GLN A 87 78.11 -33.01 -1.50
C GLN A 87 79.22 -33.88 -0.90
N GLU A 88 78.90 -34.66 0.14
CA GLU A 88 79.82 -35.62 0.75
C GLU A 88 80.23 -36.71 -0.24
N TRP A 89 79.30 -37.26 -1.03
CA TRP A 89 79.63 -38.20 -2.11
C TRP A 89 80.60 -37.59 -3.13
N ARG A 90 80.35 -36.36 -3.59
CA ARG A 90 81.21 -35.69 -4.58
C ARG A 90 82.60 -35.39 -4.03
N ALA A 91 82.71 -35.03 -2.76
CA ALA A 91 83.99 -34.78 -2.10
C ALA A 91 84.77 -36.10 -1.92
N TRP A 92 84.14 -37.13 -1.38
CA TRP A 92 84.75 -38.44 -1.18
C TRP A 92 85.17 -39.09 -2.51
N SER A 93 84.30 -39.03 -3.53
CA SER A 93 84.57 -39.59 -4.85
C SER A 93 85.75 -38.94 -5.58
N LYS A 94 86.13 -37.71 -5.20
CA LYS A 94 87.28 -36.97 -5.75
C LYS A 94 88.55 -37.14 -4.91
N SER A 95 88.45 -37.74 -3.72
CA SER A 95 89.59 -37.97 -2.84
C SER A 95 90.33 -39.26 -3.19
N ASP A 96 91.57 -39.38 -2.71
CA ASP A 96 92.39 -40.60 -2.85
C ASP A 96 91.82 -41.80 -2.07
N ASN A 97 90.79 -41.59 -1.25
CA ASN A 97 90.13 -42.64 -0.46
C ASN A 97 89.08 -43.43 -1.25
N ARG A 98 88.72 -43.02 -2.48
CA ARG A 98 87.83 -43.80 -3.35
C ARG A 98 88.66 -44.90 -4.04
N PRO A 99 88.35 -46.20 -3.82
CA PRO A 99 89.00 -47.27 -4.56
C PRO A 99 88.83 -47.11 -6.08
N GLU A 100 89.85 -47.48 -6.86
CA GLU A 100 89.85 -47.29 -8.31
C GLU A 100 88.71 -48.06 -9.02
N ASP A 101 88.27 -49.17 -8.42
CA ASP A 101 87.21 -50.06 -8.88
C ASP A 101 85.78 -49.61 -8.48
N ILE A 102 85.64 -48.47 -7.79
CA ILE A 102 84.36 -47.81 -7.52
C ILE A 102 84.21 -46.62 -8.47
N PRO A 103 83.18 -46.58 -9.35
CA PRO A 103 83.04 -45.48 -10.29
C PRO A 103 82.67 -44.16 -9.61
N ALA A 104 83.24 -43.05 -10.11
CA ALA A 104 82.89 -41.70 -9.65
C ALA A 104 81.48 -41.27 -10.10
N THR A 105 81.01 -41.82 -11.21
CA THR A 105 79.66 -41.64 -11.78
C THR A 105 78.94 -43.00 -11.82
N PRO A 106 78.51 -43.54 -10.66
CA PRO A 106 77.92 -44.87 -10.58
C PRO A 106 76.62 -45.01 -11.38
N ASN A 107 75.86 -43.92 -11.55
CA ASN A 107 74.66 -43.91 -12.40
C ASN A 107 74.97 -44.16 -13.89
N GLU A 108 76.17 -43.86 -14.37
CA GLU A 108 76.58 -44.13 -15.76
C GLU A 108 77.09 -45.56 -15.94
N VAL A 109 77.60 -46.18 -14.88
CA VAL A 109 78.17 -47.53 -14.90
C VAL A 109 77.10 -48.59 -14.59
N TYR A 110 76.24 -48.34 -13.60
CA TYR A 110 75.21 -49.26 -13.13
C TYR A 110 73.81 -48.84 -13.58
N GLN A 111 73.66 -48.39 -14.83
CA GLN A 111 72.44 -47.73 -15.33
C GLN A 111 71.15 -48.51 -15.05
N THR A 112 71.17 -49.84 -15.16
CA THR A 112 70.00 -50.70 -14.96
C THR A 112 69.69 -50.99 -13.49
N GLU A 113 70.67 -50.87 -12.60
CA GLU A 113 70.54 -51.18 -11.16
C GLU A 113 70.48 -49.90 -10.30
N TRP A 114 70.70 -48.75 -10.91
CA TRP A 114 70.79 -47.46 -10.23
C TRP A 114 69.40 -46.90 -9.88
N HIS A 115 69.09 -46.86 -8.57
CA HIS A 115 67.83 -46.32 -8.05
C HIS A 115 67.97 -44.95 -7.39
N GLY A 116 68.99 -44.18 -7.80
CA GLY A 116 69.25 -42.85 -7.26
C GLY A 116 70.30 -42.84 -6.15
N LEU A 117 70.80 -41.63 -5.85
CA LEU A 117 71.92 -41.45 -4.94
C LEU A 117 71.56 -41.81 -3.49
N ASP A 118 70.30 -41.67 -3.10
CA ASP A 118 69.85 -42.02 -1.75
C ASP A 118 69.84 -43.54 -1.50
N ASP A 119 69.49 -44.37 -2.51
CA ASP A 119 69.69 -45.83 -2.44
C ASP A 119 71.18 -46.15 -2.40
N TRP A 120 71.98 -45.54 -3.27
CA TRP A 120 73.42 -45.81 -3.35
C TRP A 120 74.16 -45.54 -2.04
N LEU A 121 73.86 -44.42 -1.38
CA LEU A 121 74.47 -44.05 -0.10
C LEU A 121 73.81 -44.72 1.11
N GLY A 122 72.63 -45.34 0.94
CA GLY A 122 71.89 -46.00 2.02
C GLY A 122 71.28 -45.03 3.04
N THR A 123 70.97 -43.79 2.64
CA THR A 123 70.52 -42.71 3.54
C THR A 123 69.04 -42.82 3.92
N GLY A 124 68.30 -43.79 3.36
CA GLY A 124 66.92 -44.10 3.74
C GLY A 124 65.91 -42.96 3.49
N ARG A 125 66.24 -41.98 2.65
CA ARG A 125 65.34 -40.89 2.28
C ARG A 125 64.37 -41.38 1.19
N VAL A 126 63.10 -41.54 1.56
CA VAL A 126 61.99 -41.80 0.64
C VAL A 126 61.76 -40.56 -0.23
N SER A 127 61.71 -40.75 -1.56
CA SER A 127 61.46 -39.67 -2.50
C SER A 127 60.10 -39.01 -2.22
N PRO A 128 59.91 -37.71 -2.49
CA PRO A 128 58.59 -37.08 -2.33
C PRO A 128 57.47 -37.78 -3.10
N ALA A 129 57.80 -38.49 -4.18
CA ALA A 129 56.84 -39.23 -5.01
C ALA A 129 56.34 -40.52 -4.36
N ASP A 130 57.09 -41.11 -3.42
CA ASP A 130 56.74 -42.39 -2.76
C ASP A 130 56.12 -42.20 -1.37
N ARG A 131 55.74 -40.96 -1.02
CA ARG A 131 55.06 -40.66 0.26
C ARG A 131 53.56 -40.92 0.14
N VAL A 132 53.09 -42.01 0.74
CA VAL A 132 51.64 -42.25 0.88
C VAL A 132 51.10 -41.40 2.01
N HIS A 133 50.34 -40.36 1.65
CA HIS A 133 49.60 -39.54 2.60
C HIS A 133 48.22 -40.15 2.87
N ARG A 134 47.73 -40.02 4.10
CA ARG A 134 46.38 -40.50 4.43
C ARG A 134 45.31 -39.70 3.64
N PRO A 135 44.09 -40.23 3.43
CA PRO A 135 43.06 -39.54 2.66
C PRO A 135 42.74 -38.14 3.20
N PHE A 136 42.45 -37.19 2.30
CA PHE A 136 42.25 -35.77 2.62
C PHE A 136 41.31 -35.52 3.80
N ALA A 137 40.15 -36.19 3.84
CA ALA A 137 39.15 -35.99 4.89
C ALA A 137 39.66 -36.39 6.29
N GLU A 138 40.41 -37.50 6.39
CA GLU A 138 41.00 -37.95 7.65
C GLU A 138 42.16 -37.07 8.08
N ALA A 139 43.00 -36.67 7.13
CA ALA A 139 44.11 -35.75 7.40
C ALA A 139 43.62 -34.38 7.85
N GLN A 140 42.52 -33.89 7.28
CA GLN A 140 41.86 -32.65 7.67
C GLN A 140 41.20 -32.77 9.06
N ALA A 141 40.55 -33.88 9.37
CA ALA A 141 39.98 -34.11 10.70
C ALA A 141 41.07 -34.11 11.78
N PHE A 142 42.21 -34.76 11.51
CA PHE A 142 43.39 -34.73 12.38
C PHE A 142 43.99 -33.31 12.50
N ALA A 143 44.12 -32.58 11.40
CA ALA A 143 44.61 -31.20 11.45
C ALA A 143 43.73 -30.28 12.31
N ARG A 144 42.41 -30.49 12.29
CA ARG A 144 41.44 -29.74 13.12
C ARG A 144 41.53 -30.11 14.59
N SER A 145 41.80 -31.37 14.94
CA SER A 145 41.93 -31.79 16.35
C SER A 145 43.13 -31.15 17.06
N LEU A 146 44.12 -30.63 16.33
CA LEU A 146 45.28 -29.94 16.89
C LEU A 146 44.97 -28.51 17.38
N GLY A 147 43.82 -27.92 16.98
CA GLY A 147 43.40 -26.59 17.43
C GLY A 147 44.29 -25.42 17.00
N LEU A 148 45.17 -25.63 16.00
CA LEU A 148 46.11 -24.62 15.51
C LEU A 148 45.37 -23.51 14.75
N LYS A 149 45.70 -22.25 15.02
CA LYS A 149 44.91 -21.08 14.60
C LYS A 149 45.41 -20.40 13.32
N SER A 150 46.61 -20.74 12.86
CA SER A 150 47.25 -20.05 11.74
C SER A 150 48.19 -20.94 10.91
N ARG A 151 48.46 -20.51 9.66
CA ARG A 151 49.48 -21.14 8.81
C ARG A 151 50.86 -21.18 9.48
N GLN A 152 51.19 -20.15 10.25
CA GLN A 152 52.46 -20.04 10.94
C GLN A 152 52.56 -21.09 12.05
N GLU A 153 51.50 -21.26 12.84
CA GLU A 153 51.42 -22.33 13.85
C GLU A 153 51.50 -23.73 13.23
N TRP A 154 50.79 -23.98 12.12
CA TRP A 154 50.92 -25.24 11.37
C TRP A 154 52.35 -25.48 10.89
N THR A 155 53.02 -24.44 10.42
CA THR A 155 54.39 -24.56 9.91
C THR A 155 55.38 -24.85 11.03
N THR A 156 55.20 -24.24 12.20
CA THR A 156 56.03 -24.49 13.38
C THR A 156 55.78 -25.90 13.92
N TRP A 157 54.52 -26.30 14.10
CA TRP A 157 54.15 -27.64 14.58
C TRP A 157 54.62 -28.75 13.61
N SER A 158 54.43 -28.57 12.30
CA SER A 158 54.84 -29.59 11.31
C SER A 158 56.36 -29.83 11.26
N ARG A 159 57.15 -28.94 11.86
CA ARG A 159 58.61 -28.99 11.98
C ARG A 159 59.11 -29.36 13.39
N SER A 160 58.25 -29.47 14.40
CA SER A 160 58.64 -29.79 15.78
C SER A 160 59.07 -31.25 15.99
N GLY A 161 58.90 -32.11 14.98
CA GLY A 161 59.15 -33.55 15.05
C GLY A 161 57.93 -34.37 15.49
N GLU A 162 56.86 -33.72 15.94
CA GLU A 162 55.62 -34.38 16.41
C GLU A 162 54.65 -34.76 15.28
N ARG A 163 54.93 -34.35 14.04
CA ARG A 163 54.09 -34.62 12.87
C ARG A 163 54.15 -36.11 12.48
N PRO A 164 53.01 -36.83 12.46
CA PRO A 164 52.94 -38.19 11.94
C PRO A 164 53.45 -38.29 10.49
N LYS A 165 54.08 -39.41 10.13
CA LYS A 165 54.73 -39.59 8.81
C LYS A 165 53.73 -39.52 7.65
N ASP A 166 52.48 -39.89 7.89
CA ASP A 166 51.35 -39.91 6.94
C ASP A 166 50.64 -38.56 6.78
N ILE A 167 50.93 -37.55 7.62
CA ILE A 167 50.39 -36.19 7.52
C ILE A 167 51.37 -35.31 6.76
N PRO A 168 51.02 -34.68 5.62
CA PRO A 168 51.95 -33.85 4.87
C PRO A 168 52.32 -32.55 5.60
N SER A 169 53.57 -32.09 5.43
CA SER A 169 53.99 -30.75 5.90
C SER A 169 53.39 -29.63 5.04
N TYR A 170 53.18 -29.90 3.75
CA TYR A 170 52.59 -28.99 2.76
C TYR A 170 51.30 -29.59 2.21
N PRO A 171 50.19 -29.54 2.98
CA PRO A 171 48.93 -30.15 2.57
C PRO A 171 48.32 -29.49 1.32
N ASN A 172 48.70 -28.24 1.00
CA ASN A 172 48.33 -27.58 -0.25
C ASN A 172 48.91 -28.25 -1.51
N GLU A 173 50.06 -28.89 -1.39
CA GLU A 173 50.69 -29.63 -2.48
C GLU A 173 50.19 -31.07 -2.50
N ALA A 174 50.11 -31.71 -1.32
CA ALA A 174 49.68 -33.11 -1.21
C ALA A 174 48.21 -33.33 -1.62
N TYR A 175 47.32 -32.35 -1.40
CA TYR A 175 45.88 -32.50 -1.66
C TYR A 175 45.33 -31.50 -2.69
N ALA A 176 46.19 -30.94 -3.55
CA ALA A 176 45.81 -29.93 -4.54
C ALA A 176 44.62 -30.35 -5.44
N GLY A 177 44.51 -31.65 -5.75
CA GLY A 177 43.40 -32.25 -6.51
C GLY A 177 42.34 -32.99 -5.69
N GLU A 178 42.50 -33.05 -4.36
CA GLU A 178 41.66 -33.87 -3.46
C GLU A 178 40.75 -33.03 -2.54
N GLY A 179 40.45 -31.80 -2.94
CA GLY A 179 39.54 -30.90 -2.22
C GLY A 179 40.23 -29.86 -1.32
N TRP A 180 41.54 -29.65 -1.48
CA TRP A 180 42.23 -28.55 -0.81
C TRP A 180 41.71 -27.19 -1.26
N LYS A 181 41.24 -26.38 -0.31
CA LYS A 181 40.71 -25.01 -0.57
C LYS A 181 41.51 -23.90 0.12
N GLY A 182 42.41 -24.27 1.03
CA GLY A 182 43.25 -23.31 1.75
C GLY A 182 43.44 -23.66 3.21
N MET A 183 44.45 -23.03 3.81
CA MET A 183 44.91 -23.37 5.16
C MET A 183 43.84 -23.13 6.25
N ASN A 184 42.94 -22.16 6.04
CA ASN A 184 41.92 -21.84 7.03
C ASN A 184 40.80 -22.90 7.09
N GLU A 185 40.51 -23.56 5.97
CA GLU A 185 39.56 -24.69 5.92
C GLU A 185 40.19 -26.00 6.40
N TRP A 186 41.48 -26.17 6.11
CA TRP A 186 42.30 -27.27 6.59
C TRP A 186 42.39 -27.31 8.12
N LEU A 187 42.67 -26.16 8.75
CA LEU A 187 42.79 -26.05 10.21
C LEU A 187 41.45 -25.84 10.92
N GLY A 188 40.36 -25.59 10.17
CA GLY A 188 39.05 -25.29 10.75
C GLY A 188 38.96 -23.91 11.45
N THR A 189 39.86 -22.98 11.10
CA THR A 189 40.04 -21.70 11.82
C THR A 189 39.13 -20.57 11.35
N GLY A 190 38.23 -20.85 10.40
CA GLY A 190 37.05 -20.04 10.10
C GLY A 190 37.30 -18.61 9.57
N ARG A 191 38.54 -18.13 9.46
CA ARG A 191 38.84 -16.83 8.85
C ARG A 191 38.95 -16.98 7.33
N ARG A 192 37.98 -16.49 6.58
CA ARG A 192 37.98 -16.48 5.09
C ARG A 192 38.21 -15.06 4.56
N ALA A 193 38.82 -14.98 3.37
CA ALA A 193 39.19 -13.73 2.72
C ALA A 193 37.94 -12.84 2.41
N PRO A 194 38.07 -11.50 2.39
CA PRO A 194 36.96 -10.62 2.07
C PRO A 194 36.60 -10.77 0.57
N GLY A 195 35.53 -11.51 0.28
CA GLY A 195 35.08 -11.78 -1.09
C GLY A 195 34.20 -13.03 -1.24
N ASP A 196 34.40 -14.06 -0.40
CA ASP A 196 33.65 -15.34 -0.41
C ASP A 196 32.47 -15.36 0.58
N GLN A 197 31.81 -14.23 0.75
CA GLN A 197 30.67 -14.10 1.64
C GLN A 197 29.42 -14.65 0.92
N LEU A 198 29.08 -15.91 1.14
CA LEU A 198 27.71 -16.38 0.92
C LEU A 198 26.86 -15.85 2.07
N ASP A 199 26.52 -14.57 1.97
CA ASP A 199 25.52 -13.94 2.83
C ASP A 199 24.22 -14.75 2.77
N ARG A 200 23.55 -14.88 3.93
CA ARG A 200 22.22 -15.50 4.01
C ARG A 200 21.34 -14.93 2.89
N PRO A 201 20.57 -15.73 2.13
CA PRO A 201 19.76 -15.23 1.03
C PRO A 201 18.91 -14.02 1.45
N PHE A 202 18.87 -12.98 0.62
CA PHE A 202 18.27 -11.68 0.95
C PHE A 202 16.89 -11.77 1.65
N PRO A 203 15.92 -12.60 1.18
CA PRO A 203 14.62 -12.72 1.85
C PRO A 203 14.72 -13.21 3.31
N GLN A 204 15.61 -14.16 3.59
CA GLN A 204 15.80 -14.75 4.92
C GLN A 204 16.59 -13.80 5.84
N ALA A 205 17.60 -13.11 5.30
CA ALA A 205 18.37 -12.13 6.04
C ALA A 205 17.52 -10.90 6.40
N ARG A 206 16.62 -10.48 5.50
CA ARG A 206 15.64 -9.42 5.75
C ARG A 206 14.61 -9.81 6.80
N ALA A 207 14.10 -11.05 6.76
CA ALA A 207 13.18 -11.53 7.78
C ALA A 207 13.84 -11.54 9.17
N PHE A 208 15.11 -11.97 9.24
CA PHE A 208 15.90 -11.91 10.47
C PHE A 208 16.12 -10.47 10.96
N ALA A 209 16.49 -9.55 10.05
CA ALA A 209 16.68 -8.15 10.40
C ALA A 209 15.43 -7.50 11.01
N ARG A 210 14.25 -7.85 10.51
CA ARG A 210 12.96 -7.40 11.05
C ARG A 210 12.65 -7.99 12.42
N ALA A 211 13.04 -9.24 12.65
CA ALA A 211 12.84 -9.92 13.94
C ALA A 211 13.67 -9.31 15.08
N LEU A 212 14.76 -8.59 14.78
CA LEU A 212 15.57 -7.89 15.78
C LEU A 212 14.92 -6.61 16.33
N GLY A 213 13.89 -6.07 15.66
CA GLY A 213 13.17 -4.87 16.14
C GLY A 213 14.01 -3.59 16.17
N LEU A 214 15.03 -3.46 15.31
CA LEU A 214 15.89 -2.27 15.24
C LEU A 214 15.25 -1.19 14.33
N ASP A 215 15.20 0.05 14.79
CA ASP A 215 14.50 1.16 14.11
C ASP A 215 15.39 2.02 13.20
N THR A 216 16.70 1.98 13.40
CA THR A 216 17.63 2.85 12.69
C THR A 216 18.85 2.11 12.15
N LYS A 217 19.44 2.70 11.10
CA LYS A 217 20.73 2.29 10.54
C LYS A 217 21.84 2.28 11.60
N ASP A 218 21.81 3.22 12.54
CA ASP A 218 22.83 3.35 13.57
C ASP A 218 22.71 2.21 14.60
N GLN A 219 21.49 1.90 15.05
CA GLN A 219 21.20 0.74 15.89
C GLN A 219 21.62 -0.57 15.22
N TRP A 220 21.37 -0.71 13.91
CA TRP A 220 21.87 -1.86 13.15
C TRP A 220 23.39 -1.99 13.21
N PHE A 221 24.13 -0.88 13.01
CA PHE A 221 25.59 -0.93 13.03
C PHE A 221 26.17 -1.13 14.43
N GLU A 222 25.49 -0.67 15.48
CA GLU A 222 25.85 -1.00 16.86
C GLU A 222 25.65 -2.48 17.14
N TRP A 223 24.47 -3.02 16.85
CA TRP A 223 24.17 -4.45 16.97
C TRP A 223 25.13 -5.31 16.13
N ALA A 224 25.42 -4.93 14.89
CA ALA A 224 26.28 -5.69 13.99
C ALA A 224 27.77 -5.74 14.42
N ARG A 225 28.16 -4.96 15.43
CA ARG A 225 29.49 -5.03 16.06
C ARG A 225 29.54 -5.97 17.26
N THR A 226 28.40 -6.40 17.78
CA THR A 226 28.33 -7.32 18.93
C THR A 226 28.69 -8.76 18.54
N ALA A 227 28.90 -9.61 19.55
CA ALA A 227 29.12 -11.05 19.37
C ALA A 227 27.84 -11.80 18.94
N GLU A 228 26.66 -11.17 19.03
CA GLU A 228 25.37 -11.76 18.68
C GLU A 228 25.13 -11.84 17.16
N ARG A 229 25.90 -11.10 16.36
CA ARG A 229 25.81 -11.15 14.89
C ARG A 229 26.40 -12.46 14.38
N THR A 230 25.56 -13.31 13.81
CA THR A 230 25.97 -14.52 13.10
C THR A 230 26.81 -14.20 11.85
N VAL A 231 27.70 -15.11 11.46
CA VAL A 231 28.67 -14.89 10.37
C VAL A 231 28.00 -14.68 9.00
N ASP A 232 26.80 -15.22 8.82
CA ASP A 232 26.00 -15.18 7.60
C ASP A 232 25.12 -13.92 7.45
N ILE A 233 25.11 -13.02 8.43
CA ILE A 233 24.42 -11.72 8.35
C ILE A 233 25.47 -10.60 8.11
N PRO A 234 25.42 -9.89 6.97
CA PRO A 234 26.42 -8.89 6.64
C PRO A 234 26.34 -7.68 7.56
N LYS A 235 27.51 -7.11 7.89
CA LYS A 235 27.59 -5.83 8.64
C LYS A 235 26.97 -4.68 7.84
N ASP A 236 27.20 -4.66 6.53
CA ASP A 236 26.65 -3.68 5.60
C ASP A 236 25.74 -4.40 4.58
N PRO A 237 24.45 -4.60 4.92
CA PRO A 237 23.51 -5.27 4.04
C PRO A 237 23.17 -4.44 2.80
N ALA A 238 23.35 -3.11 2.84
CA ALA A 238 23.16 -2.24 1.68
C ALA A 238 24.17 -2.53 0.58
N ARG A 239 25.40 -2.85 0.96
CA ARG A 239 26.45 -3.26 0.04
C ARG A 239 26.31 -4.73 -0.38
N ALA A 240 26.08 -5.63 0.59
CA ALA A 240 25.98 -7.06 0.35
C ALA A 240 24.84 -7.44 -0.61
N TYR A 241 23.66 -6.86 -0.41
CA TYR A 241 22.46 -7.20 -1.17
C TYR A 241 22.11 -6.20 -2.27
N ARG A 242 23.06 -5.35 -2.67
CA ARG A 242 22.84 -4.25 -3.63
C ARG A 242 22.16 -4.70 -4.94
N GLN A 243 22.51 -5.89 -5.44
CA GLN A 243 21.93 -6.49 -6.64
C GLN A 243 20.99 -7.68 -6.34
N GLN A 244 20.71 -7.94 -5.07
CA GLN A 244 19.93 -9.10 -4.59
C GLN A 244 18.57 -8.69 -3.98
N GLY A 245 18.08 -7.49 -4.32
CA GLY A 245 16.76 -7.00 -3.88
C GLY A 245 16.79 -5.92 -2.80
N TRP A 246 17.97 -5.42 -2.40
CA TRP A 246 18.08 -4.28 -1.49
C TRP A 246 17.41 -3.03 -2.07
N LYS A 247 16.56 -2.37 -1.26
CA LYS A 247 15.90 -1.10 -1.61
C LYS A 247 16.42 0.04 -0.75
N THR A 248 16.07 0.01 0.53
CA THR A 248 16.40 1.06 1.50
C THR A 248 16.56 0.45 2.89
N TRP A 249 17.12 1.22 3.82
CA TRP A 249 17.15 0.85 5.24
C TRP A 249 15.74 0.66 5.83
N GLY A 250 14.74 1.40 5.34
CA GLY A 250 13.35 1.23 5.76
C GLY A 250 12.73 -0.10 5.33
N ASP A 251 13.04 -0.59 4.12
CA ASP A 251 12.61 -1.93 3.66
C ASP A 251 13.32 -3.06 4.42
N TRP A 252 14.63 -2.89 4.66
CA TRP A 252 15.47 -3.86 5.34
C TRP A 252 15.04 -4.11 6.79
N LEU A 253 14.89 -3.03 7.55
CA LEU A 253 14.52 -3.08 8.98
C LEU A 253 13.01 -3.24 9.19
N GLY A 254 12.19 -3.05 8.15
CA GLY A 254 10.73 -3.12 8.24
C GLY A 254 10.08 -1.87 8.84
N THR A 255 10.78 -0.74 8.89
CA THR A 255 10.30 0.52 9.49
C THR A 255 9.53 1.42 8.52
N GLY A 256 9.51 1.10 7.22
CA GLY A 256 8.80 1.89 6.20
C GLY A 256 9.43 3.26 5.87
N ARG A 257 10.52 3.66 6.53
CA ARG A 257 11.15 4.99 6.35
C ARG A 257 11.81 5.15 4.96
N VAL A 258 11.29 6.08 4.15
CA VAL A 258 11.87 6.49 2.85
C VAL A 258 12.66 7.80 2.99
N GLY A 259 13.91 7.81 2.51
CA GLY A 259 14.76 9.01 2.52
C GLY A 259 14.21 10.13 1.61
N ASN A 260 14.38 11.39 2.03
CA ASN A 260 13.72 12.56 1.42
C ASN A 260 13.87 12.67 -0.11
N ARG A 261 15.04 12.30 -0.67
CA ARG A 261 15.30 12.37 -2.13
C ARG A 261 14.60 11.29 -2.96
N ASN A 262 14.15 10.22 -2.32
CA ASN A 262 13.49 9.09 -2.98
C ASN A 262 11.98 9.06 -2.68
N ARG A 263 11.43 10.11 -2.05
CA ARG A 263 10.00 10.21 -1.79
C ARG A 263 9.30 10.59 -3.08
N ILE A 264 8.54 9.64 -3.63
CA ILE A 264 7.56 9.92 -4.66
C ILE A 264 6.33 10.44 -3.94
N HIS A 265 6.02 11.72 -4.16
CA HIS A 265 4.83 12.34 -3.62
C HIS A 265 3.64 12.07 -4.54
N ARG A 266 2.50 11.74 -3.95
CA ARG A 266 1.28 11.52 -4.73
C ARG A 266 0.84 12.82 -5.43
N PRO A 267 0.12 12.74 -6.56
CA PRO A 267 -0.37 13.91 -7.28
C PRO A 267 -1.14 14.88 -6.37
N PHE A 268 -1.08 16.17 -6.66
CA PHE A 268 -1.64 17.22 -5.80
C PHE A 268 -3.10 16.97 -5.44
N LEU A 269 -3.95 16.66 -6.42
CA LEU A 269 -5.39 16.45 -6.20
C LEU A 269 -5.68 15.25 -5.28
N GLU A 270 -4.94 14.15 -5.45
CA GLU A 270 -5.05 12.96 -4.58
C GLU A 270 -4.56 13.25 -3.17
N ALA A 271 -3.47 14.02 -3.06
CA ALA A 271 -2.91 14.45 -1.80
C ALA A 271 -3.86 15.37 -1.04
N ARG A 272 -4.41 16.38 -1.72
CA ARG A 272 -5.38 17.32 -1.18
C ARG A 272 -6.64 16.60 -0.71
N SER A 273 -7.21 15.72 -1.53
CA SER A 273 -8.39 14.90 -1.17
C SER A 273 -8.14 14.07 0.08
N HIS A 274 -6.99 13.41 0.17
CA HIS A 274 -6.62 12.60 1.34
C HIS A 274 -6.45 13.43 2.61
N VAL A 275 -5.87 14.64 2.50
CA VAL A 275 -5.70 15.54 3.64
C VAL A 275 -7.03 16.11 4.11
N ARG A 276 -7.90 16.54 3.19
CA ARG A 276 -9.26 17.00 3.52
C ARG A 276 -10.06 15.92 4.27
N ALA A 277 -9.89 14.65 3.89
CA ALA A 277 -10.52 13.52 4.57
C ALA A 277 -10.10 13.33 6.04
N GLN A 278 -9.03 13.99 6.51
CA GLN A 278 -8.62 13.96 7.91
C GLN A 278 -9.38 14.98 8.79
N GLY A 279 -10.19 15.86 8.20
CA GLY A 279 -10.99 16.84 8.94
C GLY A 279 -10.17 17.94 9.63
N LEU A 280 -8.93 18.18 9.18
CA LEU A 280 -8.03 19.17 9.78
C LEU A 280 -8.49 20.58 9.38
N SER A 281 -8.77 21.43 10.36
CA SER A 281 -9.34 22.76 10.15
C SER A 281 -8.30 23.88 10.12
N SER A 282 -7.07 23.59 10.56
CA SER A 282 -6.05 24.61 10.80
C SER A 282 -4.60 24.14 10.54
N TYR A 283 -3.69 25.09 10.29
CA TYR A 283 -2.26 24.79 10.16
C TYR A 283 -1.65 24.16 11.43
N PRO A 284 -1.98 24.61 12.66
CA PRO A 284 -1.56 23.93 13.88
C PRO A 284 -1.97 22.45 13.92
N GLU A 285 -3.23 22.13 13.63
CA GLU A 285 -3.71 20.73 13.57
C GLU A 285 -2.97 19.92 12.51
N TRP A 286 -2.75 20.49 11.32
CA TRP A 286 -1.92 19.88 10.29
C TRP A 286 -0.52 19.55 10.80
N ARG A 287 0.12 20.48 11.51
CA ARG A 287 1.49 20.32 12.02
C ARG A 287 1.55 19.21 13.07
N GLU A 288 0.55 19.09 13.92
CA GLU A 288 0.45 18.03 14.92
C GLU A 288 0.21 16.67 14.26
N TRP A 289 -0.77 16.57 13.36
CA TRP A 289 -1.05 15.36 12.59
C TRP A 289 0.15 14.91 11.74
N ALA A 290 0.86 15.85 11.12
CA ALA A 290 2.06 15.56 10.34
C ALA A 290 3.22 15.00 11.18
N LYS A 291 3.23 15.26 12.51
CA LYS A 291 4.23 14.78 13.46
C LYS A 291 3.84 13.50 14.20
N SER A 292 2.55 13.19 14.29
CA SER A 292 2.03 12.04 15.05
C SER A 292 2.39 10.67 14.47
N GLY A 293 2.99 10.62 13.27
CA GLY A 293 3.28 9.39 12.55
C GLY A 293 2.11 8.85 11.73
N ALA A 294 0.90 9.41 11.88
CA ALA A 294 -0.28 9.03 11.11
C ALA A 294 -0.23 9.50 9.63
N LYS A 295 0.56 10.55 9.33
CA LYS A 295 0.71 11.07 7.97
C LYS A 295 1.42 10.06 7.05
N PRO A 296 0.78 9.62 5.95
CA PRO A 296 1.41 8.74 4.98
C PRO A 296 2.75 9.27 4.43
N HIS A 297 3.63 8.34 4.02
CA HIS A 297 4.96 8.69 3.52
C HIS A 297 4.96 9.40 2.16
N ASP A 298 3.91 9.20 1.35
CA ASP A 298 3.69 9.85 0.06
C ASP A 298 3.08 11.26 0.18
N ILE A 299 2.55 11.64 1.34
CA ILE A 299 2.10 13.01 1.64
C ILE A 299 3.29 13.87 2.11
N PRO A 300 3.62 14.98 1.41
CA PRO A 300 4.74 15.83 1.81
C PRO A 300 4.46 16.55 3.13
N ALA A 301 5.47 16.66 4.00
CA ALA A 301 5.37 17.44 5.24
C ALA A 301 5.31 18.97 4.98
N SER A 302 5.79 19.40 3.82
CA SER A 302 5.79 20.80 3.37
C SER A 302 5.12 20.89 1.99
N PRO A 303 3.79 20.76 1.91
CA PRO A 303 3.06 20.68 0.64
C PRO A 303 3.21 21.94 -0.21
N VAL A 304 3.33 23.13 0.40
CA VAL A 304 3.68 24.40 -0.27
C VAL A 304 4.87 24.25 -1.23
N LYS A 305 5.94 23.57 -0.78
CA LYS A 305 7.18 23.44 -1.57
C LYS A 305 7.08 22.39 -2.67
N VAL A 306 6.24 21.39 -2.48
CA VAL A 306 6.10 20.27 -3.42
C VAL A 306 5.08 20.59 -4.50
N TYR A 307 4.04 21.36 -4.16
CA TYR A 307 2.91 21.61 -5.05
C TYR A 307 2.81 23.07 -5.54
N SER A 308 3.80 23.93 -5.28
CA SER A 308 3.78 25.35 -5.69
C SER A 308 3.52 25.58 -7.19
N GLY A 309 3.95 24.65 -8.05
CA GLY A 309 3.68 24.67 -9.49
C GLY A 309 2.70 23.60 -9.97
N ALA A 310 2.00 22.93 -9.05
CA ALA A 310 1.12 21.78 -9.33
C ALA A 310 -0.30 21.98 -8.79
N GLY A 311 -0.74 23.24 -8.65
CA GLY A 311 -2.10 23.59 -8.21
C GLY A 311 -2.22 24.07 -6.76
N TRP A 312 -1.12 24.26 -6.03
CA TRP A 312 -1.17 24.80 -4.66
C TRP A 312 -1.72 26.22 -4.62
N ARG A 313 -2.85 26.42 -3.92
CA ARG A 313 -3.48 27.74 -3.75
C ARG A 313 -3.48 28.27 -2.32
N GLY A 314 -2.78 27.57 -1.41
CA GLY A 314 -2.64 27.96 -0.01
C GLY A 314 -3.22 26.94 0.98
N TRP A 315 -3.07 27.22 2.27
CA TRP A 315 -3.49 26.30 3.34
C TRP A 315 -5.00 26.10 3.41
N ALA A 316 -5.80 27.13 3.11
CA ALA A 316 -7.25 27.04 3.10
C ALA A 316 -7.76 26.01 2.06
N ASP A 317 -7.24 26.09 0.84
CA ASP A 317 -7.52 25.10 -0.22
C ASP A 317 -7.00 23.70 0.14
N TRP A 318 -5.76 23.61 0.63
CA TRP A 318 -5.13 22.34 0.98
C TRP A 318 -5.89 21.56 2.05
N LEU A 319 -6.31 22.25 3.11
CA LEU A 319 -7.03 21.65 4.24
C LEU A 319 -8.54 21.54 3.98
N GLY A 320 -9.06 22.30 3.02
CA GLY A 320 -10.50 22.39 2.79
C GLY A 320 -11.26 23.11 3.91
N ALA A 321 -10.55 23.93 4.69
CA ALA A 321 -11.10 24.73 5.78
C ALA A 321 -10.62 26.17 5.64
N ALA A 322 -11.51 27.06 5.20
CA ALA A 322 -11.22 28.47 5.10
C ALA A 322 -11.53 29.18 6.43
N SER A 323 -10.51 29.49 7.23
CA SER A 323 -10.66 30.40 8.37
C SER A 323 -10.94 31.85 7.92
N LYS A 324 -10.54 32.19 6.67
CA LYS A 324 -10.89 33.40 5.92
C LYS A 324 -11.11 33.03 4.44
N TRP A 325 -12.22 33.49 3.86
CA TRP A 325 -12.53 33.32 2.43
C TRP A 325 -11.78 34.35 1.59
N ASN A 326 -10.51 34.09 1.32
CA ASN A 326 -9.72 34.90 0.39
C ASN A 326 -9.98 34.48 -1.07
N ARG A 327 -9.49 35.28 -2.02
CA ARG A 327 -9.67 35.05 -3.47
C ARG A 327 -9.32 33.63 -3.90
N ASN A 328 -8.16 33.13 -3.47
CA ASN A 328 -7.68 31.81 -3.86
C ASN A 328 -8.55 30.68 -3.31
N ALA A 329 -9.09 30.84 -2.09
CA ALA A 329 -10.04 29.89 -1.51
C ALA A 329 -11.37 29.90 -2.28
N ILE A 330 -11.84 31.07 -2.70
CA ILE A 330 -13.04 31.21 -3.53
C ILE A 330 -12.86 30.52 -4.88
N VAL A 331 -11.78 30.84 -5.61
CA VAL A 331 -11.49 30.22 -6.92
C VAL A 331 -11.37 28.71 -6.80
N ALA A 332 -10.63 28.21 -5.80
CA ALA A 332 -10.49 26.76 -5.58
C ALA A 332 -11.83 26.08 -5.31
N PHE A 333 -12.72 26.71 -4.53
CA PHE A 333 -14.05 26.18 -4.24
C PHE A 333 -14.93 26.14 -5.50
N LEU A 334 -14.94 27.22 -6.29
CA LEU A 334 -15.73 27.30 -7.52
C LEU A 334 -15.27 26.29 -8.57
N GLU A 335 -13.96 26.14 -8.76
CA GLU A 335 -13.41 25.13 -9.66
C GLU A 335 -13.71 23.69 -9.21
N ASP A 336 -13.70 23.42 -7.90
CA ASP A 336 -14.10 22.11 -7.38
C ASP A 336 -15.60 21.83 -7.60
N LEU A 337 -16.43 22.88 -7.66
CA LEU A 337 -17.89 22.82 -7.74
C LEU A 337 -18.42 22.65 -9.18
N ILE A 338 -17.81 23.32 -10.17
CA ILE A 338 -18.25 23.32 -11.59
C ILE A 338 -18.56 21.91 -12.13
N PRO A 339 -17.67 20.90 -12.00
CA PRO A 339 -17.90 19.59 -12.60
C PRO A 339 -19.10 18.83 -12.01
N GLU A 340 -19.53 19.21 -10.80
CA GLU A 340 -20.57 18.53 -10.04
C GLU A 340 -21.94 19.23 -10.13
N LEU A 341 -21.99 20.46 -10.67
CA LEU A 341 -23.24 21.21 -10.84
C LEU A 341 -24.37 20.40 -11.51
N PRO A 342 -24.13 19.58 -12.57
CA PRO A 342 -25.21 18.81 -13.19
C PRO A 342 -25.89 17.79 -12.24
N GLY A 343 -25.24 17.41 -11.13
CA GLY A 343 -25.78 16.50 -10.11
C GLY A 343 -26.36 17.20 -8.87
N LEU A 344 -26.09 18.51 -8.71
CA LEU A 344 -26.44 19.30 -7.54
C LEU A 344 -27.62 20.23 -7.84
N ASP A 345 -28.56 20.33 -6.91
CA ASP A 345 -29.65 21.32 -7.01
C ASP A 345 -29.37 22.53 -6.09
N PRO A 346 -30.10 23.65 -6.26
CA PRO A 346 -30.12 24.80 -5.35
C PRO A 346 -29.90 24.52 -3.86
N ALA A 347 -30.63 23.54 -3.31
CA ALA A 347 -30.58 23.23 -1.89
C ALA A 347 -29.33 22.41 -1.51
N ASP A 348 -28.73 21.67 -2.45
CA ASP A 348 -27.42 21.05 -2.24
C ASP A 348 -26.31 22.10 -2.21
N LEU A 349 -26.34 23.03 -3.17
CA LEU A 349 -25.38 24.14 -3.24
C LEU A 349 -25.41 24.95 -1.95
N TYR A 350 -26.59 25.32 -1.48
CA TYR A 350 -26.73 26.04 -0.22
C TYR A 350 -26.21 25.24 0.98
N ALA A 351 -26.52 23.95 1.07
CA ALA A 351 -26.03 23.09 2.16
C ALA A 351 -24.50 22.99 2.17
N ILE A 352 -23.89 22.81 1.00
CA ILE A 352 -22.43 22.80 0.82
C ILE A 352 -21.85 24.15 1.24
N MET A 353 -22.38 25.26 0.72
CA MET A 353 -21.88 26.61 1.02
C MET A 353 -22.00 26.94 2.51
N ARG A 354 -23.12 26.59 3.15
CA ARG A 354 -23.34 26.84 4.58
C ARG A 354 -22.33 26.07 5.43
N ARG A 355 -22.09 24.79 5.13
CA ARG A 355 -21.16 23.95 5.91
C ARG A 355 -19.69 24.29 5.72
N ASN A 356 -19.32 24.83 4.57
CA ASN A 356 -18.00 25.43 4.37
C ASN A 356 -17.88 26.82 5.01
N GLY A 357 -18.96 27.38 5.56
CA GLY A 357 -18.97 28.68 6.23
C GLY A 357 -19.07 29.89 5.28
N LEU A 358 -19.37 29.68 3.98
CA LEU A 358 -19.56 30.77 3.01
C LEU A 358 -20.74 31.66 3.40
N VAL A 359 -21.87 31.05 3.75
CA VAL A 359 -23.09 31.77 4.14
C VAL A 359 -22.85 32.62 5.39
N THR A 360 -22.10 32.11 6.36
CA THR A 360 -21.74 32.89 7.55
C THR A 360 -20.74 34.00 7.25
N ALA A 361 -19.88 33.80 6.24
CA ALA A 361 -18.88 34.78 5.86
C ALA A 361 -19.46 35.95 5.05
N SER A 362 -20.56 35.76 4.31
CA SER A 362 -21.23 36.84 3.55
C SER A 362 -21.94 37.84 4.45
N THR A 363 -22.42 37.42 5.62
CA THR A 363 -23.13 38.31 6.55
C THR A 363 -22.19 39.23 7.33
N ARG A 364 -20.90 38.89 7.43
CA ARG A 364 -19.90 39.67 8.16
C ARG A 364 -19.46 40.91 7.37
N ALA A 365 -19.73 42.10 7.91
CA ALA A 365 -19.34 43.37 7.28
C ALA A 365 -17.82 43.58 7.17
N THR A 366 -17.03 42.91 8.00
CA THR A 366 -15.56 43.00 8.02
C THR A 366 -14.87 42.20 6.90
N ASN A 367 -15.63 41.45 6.10
CA ASN A 367 -15.08 40.65 5.02
C ASN A 367 -14.97 41.47 3.73
N THR A 368 -13.75 41.69 3.25
CA THR A 368 -13.48 42.42 2.01
C THR A 368 -14.08 41.76 0.77
N ASN A 369 -14.33 40.44 0.82
CA ASN A 369 -14.95 39.67 -0.27
C ASN A 369 -16.47 39.51 -0.10
N ARG A 370 -17.12 40.29 0.78
CA ARG A 370 -18.55 40.17 1.09
C ARG A 370 -19.45 40.13 -0.15
N ASP A 371 -19.28 41.08 -1.06
CA ASP A 371 -20.08 41.17 -2.28
C ASP A 371 -19.93 39.91 -3.16
N MET A 372 -18.68 39.47 -3.36
CA MET A 372 -18.34 38.26 -4.10
C MET A 372 -18.97 37.01 -3.48
N ILE A 373 -18.86 36.85 -2.16
CA ILE A 373 -19.47 35.72 -1.45
C ILE A 373 -21.01 35.81 -1.53
N GLY A 374 -21.57 37.02 -1.51
CA GLY A 374 -23.00 37.26 -1.76
C GLY A 374 -23.44 36.75 -3.14
N ARG A 375 -22.68 37.04 -4.19
CA ARG A 375 -22.92 36.54 -5.56
C ARG A 375 -22.84 35.00 -5.63
N ILE A 376 -21.88 34.40 -4.93
CA ILE A 376 -21.76 32.93 -4.84
C ILE A 376 -22.97 32.32 -4.14
N VAL A 377 -23.42 32.91 -3.02
CA VAL A 377 -24.63 32.45 -2.31
C VAL A 377 -25.87 32.59 -3.18
N ALA A 378 -25.95 33.63 -4.01
CA ALA A 378 -27.04 33.83 -4.96
C ALA A 378 -27.12 32.74 -6.05
N LEU A 379 -26.03 32.01 -6.32
CA LEU A 379 -26.04 30.85 -7.21
C LEU A 379 -27.00 29.76 -6.74
N ALA A 380 -27.21 29.63 -5.43
CA ALA A 380 -28.18 28.70 -4.88
C ALA A 380 -29.62 29.02 -5.30
N SER A 381 -29.90 30.26 -5.71
CA SER A 381 -31.21 30.67 -6.23
C SER A 381 -31.25 30.79 -7.75
N SER A 382 -30.13 30.55 -8.44
CA SER A 382 -30.02 30.68 -9.89
C SER A 382 -30.56 29.45 -10.62
N LEU A 383 -31.22 29.68 -11.75
CA LEU A 383 -31.59 28.62 -12.70
C LEU A 383 -30.43 28.22 -13.62
N THR A 384 -29.38 29.04 -13.70
CA THR A 384 -28.15 28.81 -14.48
C THR A 384 -26.90 29.06 -13.63
N PRO A 385 -26.67 28.24 -12.59
CA PRO A 385 -25.53 28.41 -11.70
C PRO A 385 -24.18 28.33 -12.44
N GLU A 386 -24.08 27.58 -13.54
CA GLU A 386 -22.87 27.43 -14.35
C GLU A 386 -22.39 28.79 -14.90
N GLN A 387 -23.31 29.54 -15.54
CA GLN A 387 -23.02 30.87 -16.09
C GLN A 387 -22.66 31.87 -14.99
N GLY A 388 -23.33 31.76 -13.84
CA GLY A 388 -23.03 32.60 -12.68
C GLY A 388 -21.64 32.34 -12.12
N ILE A 389 -21.18 31.08 -12.08
CA ILE A 389 -19.82 30.75 -11.65
C ILE A 389 -18.78 31.26 -12.65
N GLU A 390 -18.98 31.04 -13.95
CA GLU A 390 -18.04 31.52 -14.98
C GLU A 390 -17.84 33.04 -14.90
N ALA A 391 -18.93 33.81 -14.79
CA ALA A 391 -18.85 35.27 -14.62
C ALA A 391 -18.11 35.68 -13.33
N ILE A 392 -18.28 34.93 -12.24
CA ILE A 392 -17.55 35.18 -10.99
C ILE A 392 -16.06 34.87 -11.17
N LEU A 393 -15.71 33.79 -11.84
CA LEU A 393 -14.32 33.42 -12.10
C LEU A 393 -13.62 34.46 -12.99
N ASP A 394 -14.27 34.94 -14.05
CA ASP A 394 -13.71 35.98 -14.93
C ASP A 394 -13.39 37.27 -14.15
N ASP A 395 -14.31 37.74 -13.31
CA ASP A 395 -14.08 38.90 -12.42
C ASP A 395 -12.89 38.65 -11.47
N LEU A 396 -12.77 37.40 -10.99
CA LEU A 396 -11.68 36.93 -10.15
C LEU A 396 -10.39 36.61 -10.92
N GLU A 397 -10.34 36.70 -12.23
CA GLU A 397 -9.10 36.73 -12.99
C GLU A 397 -8.67 38.17 -13.26
N VAL A 398 -9.61 39.04 -13.68
CA VAL A 398 -9.35 40.46 -13.99
C VAL A 398 -8.80 41.22 -12.79
N ALA A 399 -9.37 41.08 -11.59
CA ALA A 399 -8.83 41.80 -10.44
C ALA A 399 -7.46 41.24 -9.94
N ALA A 400 -6.95 40.11 -10.48
CA ALA A 400 -5.72 39.46 -10.01
C ALA A 400 -4.52 40.01 -10.76
N SER A 401 -4.72 40.41 -12.03
CA SER A 401 -3.76 41.20 -12.78
C SER A 401 -3.49 42.57 -12.14
N ASP A 402 -4.45 43.12 -11.39
CA ASP A 402 -4.34 44.46 -10.77
C ASP A 402 -3.71 44.46 -9.36
N ALA A 403 -3.75 43.34 -8.63
CA ALA A 403 -3.45 43.29 -7.19
C ALA A 403 -2.07 42.69 -6.84
N ALA A 404 -1.09 42.76 -7.74
CA ALA A 404 0.23 42.17 -7.57
C ALA A 404 1.13 42.88 -6.51
N LEU A 405 0.62 43.27 -5.34
CA LEU A 405 1.43 43.74 -4.21
C LEU A 405 0.78 43.42 -2.84
N VAL A 406 1.46 42.50 -2.14
CA VAL A 406 1.49 42.24 -0.68
C VAL A 406 0.33 41.47 -0.04
N ASP A 407 0.66 40.31 0.55
CA ASP A 407 -0.13 39.74 1.66
C ASP A 407 0.84 39.17 2.73
N ASP A 408 0.80 39.72 3.95
CA ASP A 408 1.66 39.36 5.10
C ASP A 408 0.97 38.28 5.97
N PRO A 409 1.60 37.12 6.25
CA PRO A 409 0.94 35.96 6.86
C PRO A 409 0.69 36.02 8.38
N ARG A 410 0.85 37.15 9.10
CA ARG A 410 1.02 37.13 10.57
C ARG A 410 0.08 37.98 11.44
N SER A 411 -1.20 38.16 11.10
CA SER A 411 -2.12 38.86 12.02
C SER A 411 -3.11 37.91 12.72
N PRO A 412 -3.01 37.72 14.05
CA PRO A 412 -4.02 37.05 14.87
C PRO A 412 -4.90 38.06 15.62
N ALA A 413 -6.23 37.90 15.60
CA ALA A 413 -7.09 38.47 16.64
C ALA A 413 -8.49 37.84 16.67
N THR A 414 -9.08 37.94 17.86
CA THR A 414 -10.15 37.20 18.53
C THR A 414 -11.55 37.86 18.46
N TRP A 415 -12.58 36.99 18.42
CA TRP A 415 -13.89 36.94 19.13
C TRP A 415 -15.01 38.00 18.96
N GLU A 416 -16.23 37.43 18.93
CA GLU A 416 -17.60 37.87 19.29
C GLU A 416 -18.51 38.79 18.44
N ALA A 417 -19.60 38.14 17.98
CA ALA A 417 -21.04 38.44 18.01
C ALA A 417 -21.64 39.74 17.40
N GLY A 418 -22.64 39.50 16.53
CA GLY A 418 -23.67 40.45 16.09
C GLY A 418 -24.43 39.88 14.89
N ILE A 419 -25.63 39.34 15.11
CA ILE A 419 -26.58 38.97 14.03
C ILE A 419 -27.71 39.99 14.09
N ASP A 420 -27.80 40.85 13.08
CA ASP A 420 -28.96 41.72 12.88
C ASP A 420 -30.05 40.99 12.09
N ASP A 421 -31.27 41.26 12.55
CA ASP A 421 -32.55 40.62 12.23
C ASP A 421 -33.10 41.13 10.87
N VAL A 422 -33.53 40.23 9.99
CA VAL A 422 -34.36 40.56 8.83
C VAL A 422 -35.46 39.51 8.69
N THR A 423 -36.71 39.94 8.85
CA THR A 423 -37.91 39.14 8.63
C THR A 423 -38.46 39.41 7.24
N ASP A 424 -38.40 38.43 6.33
CA ASP A 424 -39.12 38.53 5.05
C ASP A 424 -39.89 37.25 4.68
N LEU A 425 -41.00 37.49 4.00
CA LEU A 425 -41.99 36.53 3.53
C LEU A 425 -41.41 35.66 2.41
N ILE A 426 -41.68 34.35 2.47
CA ILE A 426 -41.36 33.43 1.38
C ILE A 426 -42.39 33.65 0.28
N VAL A 427 -41.95 34.22 -0.85
CA VAL A 427 -42.73 34.19 -2.08
C VAL A 427 -42.70 32.75 -2.61
N PRO A 428 -43.82 32.03 -2.69
CA PRO A 428 -43.83 30.71 -3.32
C PRO A 428 -43.37 30.89 -4.76
N PRO A 429 -42.55 30.00 -5.33
CA PRO A 429 -42.32 30.02 -6.77
C PRO A 429 -43.69 30.02 -7.45
N HIS A 430 -43.89 30.96 -8.39
CA HIS A 430 -45.05 30.99 -9.26
C HIS A 430 -45.37 29.57 -9.73
N GLU A 431 -46.68 29.25 -9.82
CA GLU A 431 -47.19 27.96 -10.27
C GLU A 431 -46.22 27.30 -11.25
N PRO A 432 -45.78 26.06 -11.00
CA PRO A 432 -44.89 25.39 -11.92
C PRO A 432 -45.61 25.37 -13.27
N ARG A 433 -45.16 26.20 -14.21
CA ARG A 433 -45.40 25.92 -15.62
C ARG A 433 -44.96 24.48 -15.79
N GLU A 434 -45.73 23.69 -16.51
CA GLU A 434 -45.45 22.29 -16.86
C GLU A 434 -44.21 22.17 -17.77
N THR A 435 -43.13 22.89 -17.47
CA THR A 435 -41.79 22.54 -17.92
C THR A 435 -41.35 21.39 -17.04
N SER A 436 -41.27 20.20 -17.62
CA SER A 436 -40.66 19.03 -17.01
C SER A 436 -39.39 19.46 -16.27
N LEU A 437 -39.34 19.22 -14.95
CA LEU A 437 -38.11 19.37 -14.18
C LEU A 437 -37.00 18.64 -14.94
N PRO A 438 -35.83 19.25 -15.16
CA PRO A 438 -34.76 18.62 -15.92
C PRO A 438 -34.45 17.27 -15.28
N SER A 439 -34.54 16.20 -16.06
CA SER A 439 -34.15 14.87 -15.61
C SER A 439 -32.66 14.92 -15.26
N LEU A 440 -32.33 14.91 -13.97
CA LEU A 440 -30.95 14.90 -13.52
C LEU A 440 -30.31 13.59 -13.96
N ASP A 441 -29.13 13.64 -14.56
CA ASP A 441 -28.41 12.44 -14.97
C ASP A 441 -28.07 11.58 -13.74
N THR A 442 -28.43 10.30 -13.80
CA THR A 442 -28.15 9.31 -12.74
C THR A 442 -26.65 9.24 -12.44
N SER A 443 -25.81 9.31 -13.47
CA SER A 443 -24.35 9.29 -13.29
C SER A 443 -23.84 10.56 -12.62
N ALA A 444 -24.42 11.72 -12.97
CA ALA A 444 -24.09 12.99 -12.33
C ALA A 444 -24.47 13.02 -10.84
N ILE A 445 -25.62 12.45 -10.46
CA ILE A 445 -26.04 12.34 -9.05
C ILE A 445 -25.02 11.52 -8.26
N LEU A 446 -24.61 10.35 -8.77
CA LEU A 446 -23.65 9.48 -8.06
C LEU A 446 -22.24 10.08 -8.03
N ARG A 447 -21.82 10.76 -9.10
CA ARG A 447 -20.52 11.47 -9.15
C ARG A 447 -20.46 12.60 -8.12
N ALA A 448 -21.52 13.40 -8.01
CA ALA A 448 -21.60 14.46 -7.03
C ALA A 448 -21.45 13.90 -5.60
N MET A 449 -22.04 12.73 -5.31
CA MET A 449 -21.92 12.06 -4.01
C MET A 449 -20.48 11.63 -3.70
N ASP A 450 -19.72 11.14 -4.67
CA ASP A 450 -18.30 10.82 -4.50
C ASP A 450 -17.45 12.05 -4.19
N ARG A 451 -17.94 13.22 -4.56
CA ARG A 451 -17.24 14.50 -4.43
C ARG A 451 -17.69 15.31 -3.23
N ILE A 452 -18.77 14.92 -2.51
CA ILE A 452 -19.23 15.60 -1.29
C ILE A 452 -18.11 15.72 -0.24
N LYS A 453 -17.24 14.72 -0.06
CA LYS A 453 -16.12 14.81 0.90
C LYS A 453 -15.08 15.87 0.50
N VAL A 454 -14.93 16.12 -0.80
CA VAL A 454 -14.03 17.15 -1.33
C VAL A 454 -14.68 18.52 -1.27
N LEU A 455 -15.97 18.59 -1.61
CA LEU A 455 -16.79 19.81 -1.64
C LEU A 455 -17.17 20.32 -0.25
N CYS A 456 -17.34 19.42 0.72
CA CYS A 456 -17.78 19.70 2.08
C CYS A 456 -17.00 18.82 3.08
N PRO A 457 -15.71 19.11 3.33
CA PRO A 457 -14.88 18.31 4.24
C PRO A 457 -15.36 18.29 5.69
N SER A 458 -16.12 19.31 6.09
CA SER A 458 -16.75 19.45 7.41
C SER A 458 -18.10 18.72 7.54
N ALA A 459 -18.48 17.88 6.57
CA ALA A 459 -19.73 17.13 6.62
C ALA A 459 -19.72 16.15 7.82
N ASP A 460 -20.62 16.37 8.77
CA ASP A 460 -20.92 15.45 9.86
C ASP A 460 -21.87 14.32 9.42
N GLU A 461 -22.22 13.42 10.34
CA GLU A 461 -23.08 12.27 10.02
C GLU A 461 -24.47 12.71 9.54
N GLU A 462 -25.05 13.73 10.16
CA GLU A 462 -26.34 14.32 9.75
C GLU A 462 -26.26 14.94 8.34
N ALA A 463 -25.12 15.55 8.01
CA ALA A 463 -24.83 16.06 6.68
C ALA A 463 -24.86 15.00 5.62
N VAL A 464 -24.12 13.94 5.87
CA VAL A 464 -24.00 12.82 4.93
C VAL A 464 -25.37 12.19 4.76
N GLU A 465 -26.12 11.98 5.84
CA GLU A 465 -27.46 11.43 5.79
C GLU A 465 -28.43 12.29 4.96
N TYR A 466 -28.40 13.62 5.11
CA TYR A 466 -29.16 14.54 4.26
C TYR A 466 -28.84 14.35 2.77
N PHE A 467 -27.55 14.36 2.39
CA PHE A 467 -27.15 14.21 0.99
C PHE A 467 -27.52 12.83 0.44
N VAL A 468 -27.31 11.77 1.22
CA VAL A 468 -27.65 10.39 0.85
C VAL A 468 -29.16 10.26 0.61
N SER A 469 -29.99 10.66 1.57
CA SER A 469 -31.45 10.57 1.48
C SER A 469 -32.01 11.39 0.30
N LYS A 470 -31.42 12.56 0.03
CA LYS A 470 -31.80 13.40 -1.10
C LYS A 470 -31.37 12.80 -2.45
N ALA A 471 -30.16 12.24 -2.54
CA ALA A 471 -29.70 11.54 -3.74
C ALA A 471 -30.56 10.31 -4.05
N VAL A 472 -30.90 9.48 -3.04
CA VAL A 472 -31.85 8.36 -3.20
C VAL A 472 -33.20 8.85 -3.70
N SER A 473 -33.69 9.98 -3.18
CA SER A 473 -34.94 10.59 -3.64
C SER A 473 -34.87 11.10 -5.09
N LYS A 474 -33.71 11.61 -5.55
CA LYS A 474 -33.48 11.97 -6.96
C LYS A 474 -33.50 10.73 -7.86
N LEU A 475 -32.84 9.64 -7.47
CA LEU A 475 -32.84 8.39 -8.21
C LEU A 475 -34.25 7.80 -8.36
N TRP A 476 -35.02 7.78 -7.27
CA TRP A 476 -36.43 7.35 -7.32
C TRP A 476 -37.28 8.22 -8.23
N ARG A 477 -37.08 9.55 -8.23
CA ARG A 477 -37.78 10.43 -9.18
C ARG A 477 -37.47 10.05 -10.63
N ASN A 478 -36.21 9.79 -10.96
CA ASN A 478 -35.82 9.38 -12.31
C ASN A 478 -36.48 8.07 -12.73
N VAL A 479 -36.51 7.07 -11.85
CA VAL A 479 -37.10 5.75 -12.12
C VAL A 479 -38.62 5.86 -12.31
N LEU A 480 -39.29 6.58 -11.41
CA LEU A 480 -40.75 6.72 -11.45
C LEU A 480 -41.23 7.61 -12.61
N ALA A 481 -40.42 8.59 -13.04
CA ALA A 481 -40.76 9.47 -14.16
C ALA A 481 -40.47 8.83 -15.53
N SER A 482 -39.33 8.14 -15.68
CA SER A 482 -38.93 7.53 -16.96
C SER A 482 -39.62 6.20 -17.23
N GLY A 483 -40.02 5.47 -16.17
CA GLY A 483 -40.52 4.09 -16.28
C GLY A 483 -39.47 3.10 -16.81
N SER A 484 -38.23 3.53 -17.04
CA SER A 484 -37.15 2.70 -17.60
C SER A 484 -36.23 2.15 -16.52
N ILE A 485 -35.86 0.89 -16.68
CA ILE A 485 -34.88 0.19 -15.84
C ILE A 485 -33.46 0.73 -16.11
N ASP A 486 -33.20 1.41 -17.24
CA ASP A 486 -31.87 1.90 -17.64
C ASP A 486 -31.18 2.73 -16.54
N SER A 487 -31.97 3.51 -15.80
CA SER A 487 -31.51 4.29 -14.64
C SER A 487 -30.97 3.37 -13.53
N VAL A 488 -31.61 2.24 -13.28
CA VAL A 488 -31.21 1.22 -12.31
C VAL A 488 -29.98 0.44 -12.79
N GLU A 489 -29.90 0.06 -14.07
CA GLU A 489 -28.67 -0.54 -14.61
C GLU A 489 -27.48 0.42 -14.47
N THR A 490 -27.69 1.72 -14.72
CA THR A 490 -26.66 2.75 -14.50
C THR A 490 -26.22 2.79 -13.04
N VAL A 491 -27.16 2.75 -12.09
CA VAL A 491 -26.83 2.68 -10.66
C VAL A 491 -26.05 1.40 -10.33
N LYS A 492 -26.43 0.23 -10.88
CA LYS A 492 -25.73 -1.04 -10.65
C LYS A 492 -24.31 -1.06 -11.23
N GLY A 493 -24.11 -0.48 -12.41
CA GLY A 493 -22.83 -0.44 -13.13
C GLY A 493 -21.87 0.66 -12.66
N TYR A 494 -22.34 1.62 -11.85
CA TYR A 494 -21.52 2.73 -11.40
C TYR A 494 -20.46 2.28 -10.38
N VAL A 495 -19.20 2.65 -10.63
CA VAL A 495 -18.06 2.37 -9.74
C VAL A 495 -18.07 3.38 -8.59
N ALA A 496 -18.82 3.06 -7.54
CA ALA A 496 -19.09 3.97 -6.43
C ALA A 496 -17.91 4.15 -5.47
N GLY A 497 -17.63 5.41 -5.11
CA GLY A 497 -16.84 5.78 -3.94
C GLY A 497 -17.62 5.59 -2.64
N GLU A 498 -17.17 6.24 -1.55
CA GLU A 498 -17.68 6.00 -0.19
C GLU A 498 -19.19 6.31 -0.06
N TYR A 499 -19.61 7.55 -0.34
CA TYR A 499 -21.00 7.97 -0.15
C TYR A 499 -21.91 7.54 -1.29
N ALA A 500 -21.42 7.50 -2.53
CA ALA A 500 -22.20 6.95 -3.64
C ALA A 500 -22.54 5.47 -3.42
N ARG A 501 -21.69 4.71 -2.71
CA ARG A 501 -21.97 3.31 -2.38
C ARG A 501 -23.09 3.17 -1.36
N ILE A 502 -23.19 4.09 -0.40
CA ILE A 502 -24.32 4.14 0.55
C ILE A 502 -25.62 4.43 -0.20
N VAL A 503 -25.60 5.40 -1.11
CA VAL A 503 -26.74 5.74 -1.98
C VAL A 503 -27.15 4.54 -2.84
N GLN A 504 -26.17 3.91 -3.52
CA GLN A 504 -26.36 2.73 -4.36
C GLN A 504 -26.99 1.58 -3.57
N ALA A 505 -26.41 1.22 -2.42
CA ALA A 505 -26.93 0.14 -1.58
C ALA A 505 -28.36 0.42 -1.08
N ARG A 506 -28.61 1.63 -0.57
CA ARG A 506 -29.94 2.00 -0.05
C ARG A 506 -30.99 2.02 -1.16
N PHE A 507 -30.67 2.62 -2.31
CA PHE A 507 -31.59 2.68 -3.45
C PHE A 507 -31.89 1.28 -4.00
N LEU A 508 -30.87 0.45 -4.23
CA LEU A 508 -31.06 -0.90 -4.77
C LEU A 508 -31.84 -1.80 -3.81
N ALA A 509 -31.55 -1.73 -2.50
CA ALA A 509 -32.33 -2.47 -1.51
C ALA A 509 -33.81 -2.09 -1.53
N GLN A 510 -34.12 -0.78 -1.56
CA GLN A 510 -35.51 -0.31 -1.67
C GLN A 510 -36.16 -0.73 -3.00
N PHE A 511 -35.40 -0.70 -4.09
CA PHE A 511 -35.89 -1.07 -5.42
C PHE A 511 -36.21 -2.56 -5.51
N GLU A 512 -35.33 -3.42 -5.02
CA GLU A 512 -35.52 -4.87 -4.98
C GLU A 512 -36.68 -5.26 -4.07
N ASP A 513 -36.81 -4.63 -2.90
CA ASP A 513 -37.94 -4.85 -1.99
C ASP A 513 -39.26 -4.39 -2.63
N ALA A 514 -39.29 -3.21 -3.25
CA ALA A 514 -40.48 -2.73 -3.95
C ALA A 514 -40.88 -3.59 -5.16
N GLN A 515 -39.91 -4.18 -5.87
CA GLN A 515 -40.21 -5.10 -6.97
C GLN A 515 -40.81 -6.42 -6.46
N ASN A 516 -40.28 -6.95 -5.36
CA ASN A 516 -40.56 -8.30 -4.88
C ASN A 516 -41.56 -8.36 -3.71
N VAL A 517 -42.10 -7.21 -3.27
CA VAL A 517 -43.08 -7.17 -2.18
C VAL A 517 -44.25 -8.11 -2.48
N ALA A 518 -44.53 -9.00 -1.53
CA ALA A 518 -45.64 -9.93 -1.64
C ALA A 518 -46.96 -9.14 -1.63
N ILE A 519 -47.78 -9.35 -2.67
CA ILE A 519 -49.12 -8.76 -2.73
C ILE A 519 -50.01 -9.49 -1.72
N PRO A 520 -50.64 -8.79 -0.76
CA PRO A 520 -51.46 -9.43 0.26
C PRO A 520 -52.61 -10.25 -0.34
N PRO A 521 -52.97 -11.41 0.28
CA PRO A 521 -54.08 -12.23 -0.18
C PRO A 521 -55.38 -11.43 -0.28
N GLY A 522 -56.20 -11.74 -1.29
CA GLY A 522 -57.48 -11.06 -1.52
C GLY A 522 -57.41 -9.78 -2.35
N TYR A 523 -56.21 -9.32 -2.74
CA TYR A 523 -56.06 -8.15 -3.62
C TYR A 523 -56.73 -8.37 -4.99
N ARG A 524 -57.65 -7.48 -5.35
CA ARG A 524 -58.47 -7.54 -6.58
C ARG A 524 -58.79 -6.18 -7.17
N PHE A 525 -57.89 -5.20 -7.04
CA PHE A 525 -58.14 -3.84 -7.50
C PHE A 525 -58.50 -3.78 -8.99
N ALA A 526 -59.66 -3.19 -9.26
CA ALA A 526 -60.14 -2.87 -10.60
C ALA A 526 -60.53 -1.38 -10.65
N PRO A 527 -59.81 -0.54 -11.43
CA PRO A 527 -60.08 0.90 -11.49
C PRO A 527 -61.36 1.26 -12.27
N ASP A 528 -61.90 0.34 -13.06
CA ASP A 528 -63.14 0.53 -13.83
C ASP A 528 -64.21 -0.48 -13.36
N GLU A 529 -65.31 0.05 -12.82
CA GLU A 529 -66.44 -0.76 -12.34
C GLU A 529 -67.14 -1.55 -13.47
N LEU A 530 -66.96 -1.14 -14.74
CA LEU A 530 -67.48 -1.84 -15.92
C LEU A 530 -66.56 -2.96 -16.42
N ARG A 531 -65.29 -3.02 -15.96
CA ARG A 531 -64.29 -4.03 -16.34
C ARG A 531 -63.75 -4.81 -15.14
N ARG A 532 -64.64 -5.22 -14.23
CA ARG A 532 -64.31 -6.00 -13.00
C ARG A 532 -63.51 -7.30 -13.23
N SER A 533 -63.38 -7.77 -14.47
CA SER A 533 -62.60 -8.96 -14.81
C SER A 533 -61.08 -8.71 -14.92
N GLN A 534 -60.63 -7.45 -14.98
CA GLN A 534 -59.21 -7.12 -15.13
C GLN A 534 -58.62 -6.55 -13.84
N VAL A 535 -58.00 -7.42 -13.03
CA VAL A 535 -57.24 -7.00 -11.84
C VAL A 535 -55.95 -6.31 -12.29
N VAL A 536 -55.75 -5.07 -11.84
CA VAL A 536 -54.54 -4.29 -12.12
C VAL A 536 -53.57 -4.47 -10.96
N PRO A 537 -52.33 -4.96 -11.19
CA PRO A 537 -51.34 -5.10 -10.11
C PRO A 537 -50.89 -3.73 -9.59
N PRO A 538 -50.47 -3.62 -8.32
CA PRO A 538 -49.95 -2.37 -7.80
C PRO A 538 -48.71 -1.94 -8.57
N ASN A 539 -48.65 -0.66 -8.93
CA ASN A 539 -47.50 -0.07 -9.63
C ASN A 539 -46.29 0.10 -8.69
N LEU A 540 -45.13 0.41 -9.26
CA LEU A 540 -43.87 0.50 -8.50
C LEU A 540 -43.92 1.54 -7.37
N MET A 541 -44.54 2.72 -7.59
CA MET A 541 -44.69 3.75 -6.56
C MET A 541 -45.54 3.24 -5.39
N GLN A 542 -46.66 2.57 -5.69
CA GLN A 542 -47.55 2.01 -4.67
C GLN A 542 -46.83 0.96 -3.82
N ARG A 543 -46.05 0.08 -4.46
CA ARG A 543 -45.23 -0.92 -3.77
C ARG A 543 -44.13 -0.28 -2.93
N LEU A 544 -43.45 0.73 -3.47
CA LEU A 544 -42.42 1.49 -2.76
C LEU A 544 -42.95 2.11 -1.47
N ILE A 545 -44.11 2.77 -1.53
CA ILE A 545 -44.73 3.39 -0.35
C ILE A 545 -45.08 2.33 0.70
N ALA A 546 -45.60 1.17 0.28
CA ALA A 546 -45.90 0.08 1.21
C ALA A 546 -44.65 -0.47 1.90
N CYS A 547 -43.56 -0.69 1.15
CA CYS A 547 -42.29 -1.16 1.71
C CYS A 547 -41.65 -0.13 2.63
N ARG A 548 -41.59 1.14 2.20
CA ARG A 548 -41.04 2.22 3.02
C ARG A 548 -41.84 2.43 4.29
N LEU A 549 -43.17 2.35 4.25
CA LEU A 549 -43.98 2.48 5.46
C LEU A 549 -43.70 1.34 6.44
N ARG A 550 -43.54 0.10 5.95
CA ARG A 550 -43.18 -1.07 6.79
C ARG A 550 -41.88 -0.86 7.56
N GLU A 551 -40.87 -0.28 6.92
CA GLU A 551 -39.55 -0.06 7.54
C GLU A 551 -39.48 1.24 8.36
N GLU A 552 -39.97 2.36 7.81
CA GLU A 552 -39.82 3.71 8.39
C GLU A 552 -40.90 4.03 9.42
N LYS A 553 -42.02 3.29 9.44
CA LYS A 553 -43.24 3.49 10.27
C LYS A 553 -43.99 4.80 10.03
N ARG A 554 -43.29 5.92 9.84
CA ARG A 554 -43.85 7.26 9.65
C ARG A 554 -43.33 7.84 8.35
N LEU A 555 -44.23 8.06 7.39
CA LEU A 555 -43.86 8.42 6.02
C LEU A 555 -44.77 9.52 5.46
N GLY A 556 -44.18 10.42 4.68
CA GLY A 556 -44.90 11.37 3.83
C GLY A 556 -44.90 10.93 2.37
N ASN A 557 -46.07 10.77 1.76
CA ASN A 557 -46.25 10.53 0.34
C ASN A 557 -46.66 11.83 -0.39
N TRP A 558 -45.67 12.48 -0.99
CA TRP A 558 -45.80 13.77 -1.70
C TRP A 558 -45.92 13.61 -3.22
N SER A 559 -46.37 12.44 -3.69
CA SER A 559 -46.53 12.16 -5.12
C SER A 559 -47.62 13.02 -5.77
N GLY A 560 -47.45 13.35 -7.05
CA GLY A 560 -48.39 14.16 -7.83
C GLY A 560 -49.82 13.61 -7.89
N THR A 561 -50.74 14.42 -8.40
CA THR A 561 -52.12 14.00 -8.70
C THR A 561 -52.10 12.82 -9.69
N GLY A 562 -53.03 11.87 -9.53
CA GLY A 562 -53.12 10.69 -10.40
C GLY A 562 -52.05 9.60 -10.17
N ALA A 563 -51.02 9.82 -9.34
CA ALA A 563 -49.97 8.82 -9.08
C ALA A 563 -50.48 7.53 -8.37
N GLY A 564 -51.69 7.56 -7.79
CA GLY A 564 -52.30 6.42 -7.10
C GLY A 564 -52.00 6.36 -5.60
N LYS A 565 -51.93 7.51 -4.92
CA LYS A 565 -51.64 7.62 -3.47
C LYS A 565 -52.63 6.85 -2.58
N THR A 566 -53.92 6.95 -2.87
CA THR A 566 -54.98 6.22 -2.16
C THR A 566 -54.74 4.71 -2.21
N MET A 567 -54.49 4.16 -3.40
CA MET A 567 -54.15 2.75 -3.57
C MET A 567 -52.86 2.36 -2.86
N ALA A 568 -51.85 3.23 -2.86
CA ALA A 568 -50.61 3.00 -2.13
C ALA A 568 -50.86 2.86 -0.61
N ALA A 569 -51.72 3.71 -0.04
CA ALA A 569 -52.08 3.64 1.38
C ALA A 569 -52.89 2.38 1.73
N ILE A 570 -53.84 1.99 0.88
CA ILE A 570 -54.63 0.75 1.05
C ILE A 570 -53.70 -0.47 0.99
N LEU A 571 -52.82 -0.54 -0.01
CA LEU A 571 -51.82 -1.60 -0.10
C LEU A 571 -50.92 -1.64 1.14
N ALA A 572 -50.41 -0.48 1.55
CA ALA A 572 -49.53 -0.36 2.72
C ALA A 572 -50.21 -0.88 3.99
N SER A 573 -51.49 -0.56 4.22
CA SER A 573 -52.25 -1.07 5.37
C SER A 573 -52.28 -2.60 5.44
N ARG A 574 -52.35 -3.28 4.30
CA ARG A 574 -52.36 -4.74 4.24
C ARG A 574 -50.94 -5.33 4.32
N VAL A 575 -49.94 -4.65 3.77
CA VAL A 575 -48.53 -5.07 3.85
C VAL A 575 -48.00 -5.01 5.29
N VAL A 576 -48.41 -4.02 6.07
CA VAL A 576 -48.06 -3.91 7.51
C VAL A 576 -49.02 -4.66 8.43
N ASP A 577 -49.98 -5.40 7.88
CA ASP A 577 -51.05 -6.13 8.58
C ASP A 577 -51.84 -5.29 9.60
N ALA A 578 -52.17 -4.04 9.24
CA ALA A 578 -52.94 -3.13 10.08
C ALA A 578 -54.40 -3.60 10.20
N ARG A 579 -54.80 -4.09 11.38
CA ARG A 579 -56.17 -4.56 11.66
C ARG A 579 -57.14 -3.42 11.87
N LEU A 580 -56.69 -2.31 12.44
CA LEU A 580 -57.42 -1.05 12.45
C LEU A 580 -56.61 0.05 11.78
N THR A 581 -57.14 0.53 10.65
CA THR A 581 -56.60 1.69 9.92
C THR A 581 -57.57 2.86 10.05
N VAL A 582 -57.12 3.97 10.63
CA VAL A 582 -57.90 5.21 10.70
C VAL A 582 -57.50 6.11 9.54
N ILE A 583 -58.44 6.43 8.66
CA ILE A 583 -58.22 7.33 7.53
C ILE A 583 -58.90 8.66 7.84
N VAL A 584 -58.11 9.73 7.87
CA VAL A 584 -58.60 11.10 8.01
C VAL A 584 -58.46 11.79 6.66
N ALA A 585 -59.59 12.20 6.09
CA ALA A 585 -59.64 12.82 4.76
C ALA A 585 -60.68 13.95 4.67
N LEU A 586 -60.76 14.60 3.51
CA LEU A 586 -61.80 15.58 3.21
C LEU A 586 -63.14 14.87 2.97
N ASN A 587 -64.25 15.54 3.32
CA ASN A 587 -65.58 14.94 3.21
C ASN A 587 -65.91 14.39 1.82
N ASN A 588 -65.51 15.13 0.77
CA ASN A 588 -65.77 14.78 -0.62
C ASN A 588 -64.90 13.62 -1.14
N THR A 589 -63.88 13.19 -0.41
CA THR A 589 -63.03 12.06 -0.81
C THR A 589 -63.40 10.75 -0.11
N LEU A 590 -64.18 10.79 0.98
CA LEU A 590 -64.53 9.60 1.78
C LEU A 590 -65.24 8.52 0.96
N GLU A 591 -66.26 8.86 0.16
CA GLU A 591 -66.94 7.90 -0.73
C GLU A 591 -65.96 7.28 -1.75
N GLY A 592 -64.95 8.05 -2.18
CA GLY A 592 -63.88 7.56 -3.05
C GLY A 592 -62.98 6.54 -2.35
N TRP A 593 -62.67 6.76 -1.06
CA TRP A 593 -61.94 5.83 -0.23
C TRP A 593 -62.72 4.52 -0.03
N GLU A 594 -64.02 4.58 0.29
CA GLU A 594 -64.86 3.40 0.46
C GLU A 594 -64.85 2.50 -0.78
N ARG A 595 -65.08 3.09 -1.95
CA ARG A 595 -65.06 2.37 -3.23
C ARG A 595 -63.70 1.76 -3.52
N GLN A 596 -62.61 2.49 -3.29
CA GLN A 596 -61.26 1.98 -3.55
C GLN A 596 -60.84 0.88 -2.58
N ILE A 597 -61.21 0.97 -1.29
CA ILE A 597 -60.94 -0.07 -0.30
C ILE A 597 -61.66 -1.37 -0.69
N HIS A 598 -62.96 -1.31 -0.99
CA HIS A 598 -63.70 -2.50 -1.41
C HIS A 598 -63.26 -3.05 -2.76
N SER A 599 -62.89 -2.18 -3.72
CA SER A 599 -62.34 -2.61 -5.01
C SER A 599 -61.00 -3.33 -4.82
N ALA A 600 -60.10 -2.79 -3.99
CA ALA A 600 -58.81 -3.41 -3.72
C ALA A 600 -58.93 -4.71 -2.91
N PHE A 601 -59.73 -4.69 -1.86
CA PHE A 601 -59.87 -5.79 -0.89
C PHE A 601 -61.35 -5.94 -0.46
N PRO A 602 -62.12 -6.80 -1.15
CA PRO A 602 -63.55 -6.96 -0.88
C PRO A 602 -63.89 -7.49 0.52
N ASP A 603 -62.94 -8.12 1.21
CA ASP A 603 -63.06 -8.66 2.57
C ASP A 603 -63.00 -7.58 3.67
N SER A 604 -62.63 -6.33 3.31
CA SER A 604 -62.49 -5.21 4.24
C SER A 604 -63.79 -4.88 4.98
N VAL A 605 -63.67 -4.51 6.25
CA VAL A 605 -64.74 -3.87 7.02
C VAL A 605 -64.54 -2.36 6.94
N ILE A 606 -65.60 -1.62 6.62
CA ILE A 606 -65.54 -0.16 6.57
C ILE A 606 -66.53 0.40 7.59
N LEU A 607 -66.03 1.27 8.47
CA LEU A 607 -66.81 2.03 9.43
C LEU A 607 -66.87 3.47 8.92
N GLY A 608 -67.85 3.74 8.04
CA GLY A 608 -68.16 5.08 7.56
C GLY A 608 -69.02 5.84 8.56
N HIS A 609 -68.73 7.12 8.80
CA HIS A 609 -69.48 8.00 9.72
C HIS A 609 -69.49 7.60 11.21
N ASP A 610 -68.84 6.50 11.58
CA ASP A 610 -68.64 6.10 12.98
C ASP A 610 -67.59 7.00 13.66
N ARG A 611 -67.82 7.32 14.94
CA ARG A 611 -66.93 8.17 15.75
C ARG A 611 -66.23 7.35 16.85
N GLY A 612 -65.82 6.13 16.54
CA GLY A 612 -65.11 5.20 17.43
C GLY A 612 -66.02 4.43 18.38
N GLN A 613 -67.29 4.23 18.02
CA GLN A 613 -68.29 3.56 18.87
C GLN A 613 -68.50 2.10 18.49
N ALA A 614 -68.28 1.77 17.23
CA ALA A 614 -68.35 0.40 16.75
C ALA A 614 -67.20 -0.45 17.33
N ASP A 615 -67.50 -1.69 17.69
CA ASP A 615 -66.50 -2.67 18.08
C ASP A 615 -65.67 -3.12 16.86
N VAL A 616 -64.36 -3.31 17.05
CA VAL A 616 -63.43 -3.64 15.96
C VAL A 616 -62.99 -5.09 16.08
N ASP A 617 -63.46 -5.92 15.14
CA ASP A 617 -62.98 -7.29 14.99
C ASP A 617 -61.54 -7.31 14.47
N ARG A 618 -60.61 -7.62 15.38
CA ARG A 618 -59.17 -7.74 15.10
C ARG A 618 -58.81 -8.89 14.16
N ALA A 619 -59.71 -9.84 13.89
CA ALA A 619 -59.49 -10.92 12.92
C ALA A 619 -59.59 -10.41 11.47
N ARG A 620 -60.25 -9.27 11.25
CA ARG A 620 -60.45 -8.64 9.94
C ARG A 620 -59.66 -7.34 9.82
N HIS A 621 -59.51 -6.85 8.59
CA HIS A 621 -58.94 -5.54 8.32
C HIS A 621 -60.07 -4.51 8.27
N THR A 622 -60.06 -3.61 9.24
CA THR A 622 -61.10 -2.60 9.46
C THR A 622 -60.57 -1.20 9.16
N TYR A 623 -61.35 -0.43 8.41
CA TYR A 623 -61.05 0.94 8.02
C TYR A 623 -62.07 1.89 8.66
N LEU A 624 -61.61 2.77 9.54
CA LEU A 624 -62.42 3.84 10.13
C LEU A 624 -62.21 5.12 9.33
N LEU A 625 -63.27 5.63 8.72
CA LEU A 625 -63.21 6.81 7.85
C LEU A 625 -63.71 8.05 8.59
N LEU A 626 -62.81 9.02 8.81
CA LEU A 626 -63.10 10.26 9.52
C LEU A 626 -62.88 11.48 8.63
N ASN A 627 -63.81 12.42 8.67
CA ASN A 627 -63.62 13.75 8.10
C ASN A 627 -62.76 14.60 9.05
N PHE A 628 -61.85 15.43 8.51
CA PHE A 628 -61.15 16.47 9.28
C PHE A 628 -62.06 17.34 10.16
N GLU A 629 -63.31 17.59 9.77
CA GLU A 629 -64.26 18.35 10.59
C GLU A 629 -64.64 17.65 11.89
N ALA A 630 -64.50 16.32 11.97
CA ALA A 630 -64.76 15.56 13.19
C ALA A 630 -63.88 16.01 14.36
N PHE A 631 -62.66 16.48 14.06
CA PHE A 631 -61.65 16.91 15.03
C PHE A 631 -61.88 18.34 15.55
N GLN A 632 -62.81 19.10 14.96
CA GLN A 632 -63.18 20.44 15.44
C GLN A 632 -64.44 20.47 16.30
N GLN A 633 -65.27 19.43 16.21
CA GLN A 633 -66.55 19.35 16.93
C GLN A 633 -66.38 19.47 18.46
N PRO A 634 -67.41 19.92 19.20
CA PRO A 634 -67.34 20.07 20.66
C PRO A 634 -66.88 18.80 21.39
N ASP A 635 -67.31 17.63 20.93
CA ASP A 635 -67.01 16.31 21.49
C ASP A 635 -65.68 15.69 20.99
N SER A 636 -64.90 16.40 20.17
CA SER A 636 -63.78 15.80 19.43
C SER A 636 -62.68 15.22 20.33
N SER A 637 -62.38 15.87 21.46
CA SER A 637 -61.41 15.35 22.44
C SER A 637 -61.90 14.04 23.08
N SER A 638 -63.17 13.96 23.47
CA SER A 638 -63.77 12.76 24.06
C SER A 638 -63.92 11.64 23.03
N MET A 639 -64.13 11.96 21.75
CA MET A 639 -64.11 11.00 20.64
C MET A 639 -62.71 10.38 20.47
N VAL A 640 -61.65 11.20 20.45
CA VAL A 640 -60.27 10.69 20.36
C VAL A 640 -59.90 9.83 21.57
N GLN A 641 -60.26 10.26 22.79
CA GLN A 641 -59.98 9.48 23.99
C GLN A 641 -60.64 8.10 23.94
N ARG A 642 -61.93 8.03 23.59
CA ARG A 642 -62.63 6.75 23.42
C ARG A 642 -61.97 5.89 22.35
N LEU A 643 -61.69 6.47 21.18
CA LEU A 643 -61.10 5.73 20.07
C LEU A 643 -59.77 5.04 20.45
N VAL A 644 -58.92 5.71 21.24
CA VAL A 644 -57.62 5.14 21.65
C VAL A 644 -57.73 4.22 22.87
N GLN A 645 -58.69 4.47 23.77
CA GLN A 645 -58.93 3.61 24.94
C GLN A 645 -59.57 2.27 24.56
N ASP A 646 -60.57 2.33 23.69
CA ASP A 646 -61.38 1.18 23.31
C ASP A 646 -60.71 0.36 22.19
N HIS A 647 -59.86 0.99 21.38
CA HIS A 647 -59.25 0.35 20.21
C HIS A 647 -57.74 0.53 20.10
N ARG A 648 -57.06 -0.52 19.65
CA ARG A 648 -55.67 -0.45 19.22
C ARG A 648 -55.60 -0.05 17.75
N ILE A 649 -55.21 1.20 17.49
CA ILE A 649 -54.95 1.70 16.13
C ILE A 649 -53.58 1.19 15.65
N ASP A 650 -53.54 0.53 14.49
CA ASP A 650 -52.30 0.02 13.90
C ASP A 650 -51.72 0.98 12.86
N MET A 651 -52.58 1.72 12.16
CA MET A 651 -52.18 2.67 11.14
C MET A 651 -53.10 3.89 11.10
N VAL A 652 -52.52 5.07 10.89
CA VAL A 652 -53.25 6.32 10.61
C VAL A 652 -52.83 6.86 9.24
N VAL A 653 -53.80 7.17 8.39
CA VAL A 653 -53.61 7.83 7.11
C VAL A 653 -54.17 9.25 7.20
N LEU A 654 -53.36 10.24 6.84
CA LEU A 654 -53.79 11.64 6.74
C LEU A 654 -53.77 12.04 5.27
N ASP A 655 -54.93 11.95 4.61
CA ASP A 655 -55.12 12.36 3.23
C ASP A 655 -55.28 13.88 3.13
N GLU A 656 -54.72 14.50 2.09
CA GLU A 656 -54.61 15.95 1.96
C GLU A 656 -54.19 16.66 3.25
N ILE A 657 -53.10 16.16 3.86
CA ILE A 657 -52.58 16.61 5.16
C ILE A 657 -52.31 18.13 5.22
N HIS A 658 -52.13 18.77 4.06
CA HIS A 658 -52.01 20.22 3.96
C HIS A 658 -53.22 20.99 4.54
N SER A 659 -54.37 20.32 4.68
CA SER A 659 -55.58 20.85 5.31
C SER A 659 -55.46 21.08 6.82
N VAL A 660 -54.37 20.62 7.44
CA VAL A 660 -54.08 20.72 8.88
C VAL A 660 -52.81 21.52 9.18
N LYS A 661 -52.31 22.28 8.19
CA LYS A 661 -51.17 23.19 8.35
C LYS A 661 -51.43 24.24 9.42
N GLN A 662 -50.38 24.57 10.16
CA GLN A 662 -50.39 25.67 11.11
C GLN A 662 -49.81 26.93 10.47
N ARG A 663 -50.65 27.96 10.31
CA ARG A 663 -50.26 29.24 9.69
C ARG A 663 -49.68 30.26 10.68
N TYR A 664 -50.04 30.16 11.95
CA TYR A 664 -49.71 31.12 13.01
C TYR A 664 -49.14 30.40 14.24
N ALA A 665 -48.64 31.16 15.23
CA ALA A 665 -48.06 30.59 16.46
C ALA A 665 -49.03 29.65 17.23
N VAL A 666 -50.34 29.86 17.09
CA VAL A 666 -51.37 29.03 17.73
C VAL A 666 -51.91 27.98 16.77
N ALA A 667 -51.83 26.71 17.17
CA ALA A 667 -52.41 25.59 16.43
C ALA A 667 -53.94 25.62 16.47
N SER A 668 -54.61 25.29 15.36
CA SER A 668 -56.07 25.15 15.32
C SER A 668 -56.54 23.99 16.21
N LYS A 669 -57.79 24.05 16.71
CA LYS A 669 -58.38 22.94 17.50
C LYS A 669 -58.28 21.60 16.75
N ARG A 670 -58.56 21.59 15.44
CA ARG A 670 -58.38 20.41 14.56
C ARG A 670 -57.00 19.80 14.70
N ARG A 671 -55.96 20.63 14.57
CA ARG A 671 -54.56 20.21 14.62
C ARG A 671 -54.20 19.69 16.01
N GLN A 672 -54.60 20.39 17.06
CA GLN A 672 -54.33 19.98 18.44
C GLN A 672 -54.95 18.62 18.74
N VAL A 673 -56.22 18.41 18.40
CA VAL A 673 -56.93 17.17 18.67
C VAL A 673 -56.40 16.01 17.80
N LEU A 674 -56.09 16.27 16.52
CA LEU A 674 -55.48 15.27 15.64
C LEU A 674 -54.05 14.90 16.09
N GLY A 675 -53.24 15.89 16.51
CA GLY A 675 -51.94 15.63 17.11
C GLY A 675 -52.07 14.79 18.38
N GLY A 676 -53.05 15.10 19.23
CA GLY A 676 -53.41 14.30 20.40
C GLY A 676 -53.76 12.86 20.06
N LEU A 677 -54.54 12.62 18.99
CA LEU A 677 -54.83 11.27 18.50
C LEU A 677 -53.53 10.52 18.16
N LEU A 678 -52.64 11.13 17.37
CA LEU A 678 -51.40 10.48 16.95
C LEU A 678 -50.45 10.18 18.12
N THR A 679 -50.37 11.10 19.09
CA THR A 679 -49.57 10.91 20.31
C THR A 679 -50.13 9.77 21.14
N LEU A 680 -51.42 9.83 21.50
CA LEU A 680 -52.06 8.82 22.34
C LEU A 680 -52.07 7.44 21.66
N ALA A 681 -52.31 7.38 20.35
CA ALA A 681 -52.26 6.14 19.58
C ALA A 681 -50.85 5.54 19.56
N ALA A 682 -49.81 6.36 19.44
CA ALA A 682 -48.41 5.90 19.49
C ALA A 682 -48.01 5.40 20.89
N GLU A 683 -48.54 6.02 21.96
CA GLU A 683 -48.35 5.56 23.33
C GLU A 683 -49.00 4.18 23.56
N HIS A 684 -50.20 3.95 23.04
CA HIS A 684 -50.91 2.66 23.15
C HIS A 684 -50.35 1.60 22.20
N ASN A 685 -49.80 2.00 21.05
CA ASN A 685 -49.18 1.11 20.09
C ASN A 685 -47.85 1.70 19.58
N PRO A 686 -46.70 1.31 20.18
CA PRO A 686 -45.38 1.75 19.71
C PRO A 686 -45.01 1.29 18.29
N ALA A 687 -45.79 0.35 17.72
CA ALA A 687 -45.69 -0.09 16.33
C ALA A 687 -46.66 0.64 15.39
N LEU A 688 -47.27 1.75 15.83
CA LEU A 688 -48.16 2.56 15.02
C LEU A 688 -47.47 3.04 13.74
N HIS A 689 -48.16 2.86 12.62
CA HIS A 689 -47.76 3.41 11.33
C HIS A 689 -48.52 4.72 11.04
N VAL A 690 -47.85 5.73 10.50
CA VAL A 690 -48.47 7.01 10.11
C VAL A 690 -48.07 7.37 8.70
N LEU A 691 -49.07 7.57 7.83
CA LEU A 691 -48.88 7.95 6.44
C LEU A 691 -49.55 9.31 6.18
N GLY A 692 -48.75 10.36 6.02
CA GLY A 692 -49.22 11.66 5.55
C GLY A 692 -49.20 11.71 4.03
N MET A 693 -50.23 12.23 3.38
CA MET A 693 -50.30 12.31 1.93
C MET A 693 -50.78 13.67 1.45
N SER A 694 -50.19 14.18 0.36
CA SER A 694 -50.65 15.40 -0.31
C SER A 694 -50.10 15.44 -1.73
N ALA A 695 -50.95 15.79 -2.71
CA ALA A 695 -50.48 16.02 -4.08
C ALA A 695 -49.76 17.37 -4.24
N THR A 696 -50.21 18.35 -3.45
CA THR A 696 -49.77 19.75 -3.53
C THR A 696 -49.46 20.26 -2.12
N PRO A 697 -48.32 19.86 -1.51
CA PRO A 697 -47.90 20.43 -0.24
C PRO A 697 -47.40 21.87 -0.45
N VAL A 698 -48.29 22.81 -0.83
CA VAL A 698 -47.95 24.22 -1.05
C VAL A 698 -47.67 24.88 0.29
N VAL A 699 -46.42 24.96 0.67
CA VAL A 699 -45.99 25.58 1.93
C VAL A 699 -45.84 27.08 1.70
N ASN A 700 -46.61 27.90 2.41
CA ASN A 700 -46.51 29.37 2.29
C ASN A 700 -45.38 29.95 3.15
N ASN A 701 -45.00 29.27 4.23
CA ASN A 701 -43.89 29.66 5.10
C ASN A 701 -43.28 28.43 5.80
N LEU A 702 -42.06 28.56 6.33
CA LEU A 702 -41.36 27.42 6.97
C LEU A 702 -42.10 26.89 8.20
N THR A 703 -42.88 27.72 8.91
CA THR A 703 -43.74 27.25 10.01
C THR A 703 -44.74 26.21 9.51
N GLU A 704 -45.37 26.42 8.35
CA GLU A 704 -46.28 25.44 7.78
C GLU A 704 -45.56 24.12 7.43
N ALA A 705 -44.35 24.17 6.86
CA ALA A 705 -43.57 22.97 6.53
C ALA A 705 -43.18 22.17 7.78
N VAL A 706 -42.57 22.84 8.77
CA VAL A 706 -42.19 22.21 10.04
C VAL A 706 -43.43 21.61 10.70
N SER A 707 -44.54 22.35 10.72
CA SER A 707 -45.79 21.87 11.31
C SER A 707 -46.32 20.57 10.68
N LEU A 708 -46.14 20.38 9.38
CA LEU A 708 -46.54 19.14 8.71
C LEU A 708 -45.59 18.00 9.02
N LEU A 709 -44.28 18.27 9.00
CA LEU A 709 -43.26 17.29 9.34
C LEU A 709 -43.45 16.78 10.77
N GLU A 710 -43.61 17.69 11.74
CA GLU A 710 -43.85 17.32 13.14
C GLU A 710 -45.09 16.44 13.31
N LEU A 711 -46.17 16.72 12.56
CA LEU A 711 -47.39 15.95 12.65
C LEU A 711 -47.21 14.51 12.14
N VAL A 712 -46.51 14.33 11.00
CA VAL A 712 -46.25 13.00 10.44
C VAL A 712 -45.23 12.24 11.27
N MET A 713 -44.11 12.89 11.58
CA MET A 713 -42.98 12.28 12.28
C MET A 713 -43.25 12.07 13.77
N GLY A 714 -44.19 12.80 14.36
CA GLY A 714 -44.51 12.72 15.78
C GLY A 714 -43.40 13.26 16.70
N VAL A 715 -42.47 14.04 16.13
CA VAL A 715 -41.33 14.65 16.84
C VAL A 715 -41.41 16.15 16.66
N LYS A 716 -41.10 16.91 17.72
CA LYS A 716 -40.95 18.38 17.62
C LYS A 716 -39.54 18.73 17.22
N TYR A 717 -39.41 19.69 16.30
CA TYR A 717 -38.12 20.13 15.78
C TYR A 717 -37.84 21.56 16.25
N THR A 718 -37.44 21.69 17.52
CA THR A 718 -37.21 23.01 18.17
C THR A 718 -36.02 23.78 17.61
N GLU A 719 -35.10 23.07 16.99
CA GLU A 719 -33.87 23.56 16.36
C GLU A 719 -34.09 24.12 14.95
N LEU A 720 -35.21 23.76 14.30
CA LEU A 720 -35.54 24.27 12.97
C LEU A 720 -36.01 25.72 13.07
N GLN A 721 -35.19 26.63 12.54
CA GLN A 721 -35.58 28.02 12.40
C GLN A 721 -36.66 28.15 11.33
N THR A 722 -37.77 28.80 11.67
CA THR A 722 -38.91 29.01 10.76
C THR A 722 -38.84 30.35 10.01
N ARG A 723 -37.70 31.04 10.07
CA ARG A 723 -37.40 32.28 9.33
C ARG A 723 -36.49 31.98 8.15
N ALA A 724 -36.73 32.63 7.02
CA ALA A 724 -35.86 32.50 5.85
C ALA A 724 -34.48 33.14 6.13
N THR A 725 -33.41 32.41 5.85
CA THR A 725 -32.01 32.84 6.10
C THR A 725 -31.30 33.36 4.85
N ILE A 726 -31.96 33.33 3.69
CA ILE A 726 -31.47 33.90 2.44
C ILE A 726 -32.52 34.92 1.98
N PRO A 727 -32.15 36.19 1.72
CA PRO A 727 -33.05 37.09 1.01
C PRO A 727 -33.31 36.47 -0.38
N MET A 728 -34.54 36.03 -0.62
CA MET A 728 -34.98 35.74 -1.99
C MET A 728 -35.10 37.08 -2.70
N SER A 729 -33.99 37.59 -3.23
CA SER A 729 -34.02 38.69 -4.20
C SER A 729 -34.60 38.15 -5.49
N CYS A 730 -35.93 38.06 -5.56
CA CYS A 730 -36.63 38.07 -6.83
C CYS A 730 -36.40 39.48 -7.41
N HIS A 731 -35.46 39.61 -8.34
CA HIS A 731 -35.51 40.77 -9.21
C HIS A 731 -36.78 40.67 -10.07
N PRO A 732 -37.53 41.78 -10.24
CA PRO A 732 -38.76 41.81 -11.02
C PRO A 732 -38.56 41.48 -12.50
#